data_AF-A0A8H6Z9C5-F1
#
_entry.id   AF-A0A8H6Z9C5-F1
#
_cell.length_a   1.000
_cell.length_b   1.000
_cell.length_c   1.000
_cell.angle_alpha   90.00
_cell.angle_beta   90.00
_cell.angle_gamma   90.00
#
_symmetry.space_group_name_H-M   'P 1'
#
loop_
_entity.id
_entity.type
_entity.pdbx_description
1 polymer ?
#
loop_
_entity_poly.entity_id
_entity_poly.type
_entity_poly.pdbx_seq_one_letter_code
_entity_poly.pdbx_strand_id
1 'polypeptide(L)'
;MISSSSQMLSRRQFIVTGCLIFIPFLIWQLVALNEQFSLSGAFKSVWPSTICSVDPPSDKENLVVPQKRHRVAVASTFGFHFDVYMSLVWTLERVMGRSSTGGVVEVYAPDEFGFDFQTIVDTLGLYHGQNRRSDELIEAINSNMGDGGIDLVVLGTCEVDLRGGPWPEELLAAWDARDAAHKFQLVCIVHNIRDDGWQRWITEWSQRSAIRILPISEHVAAAFKRSFLISADSSNATIRSAGYEYIPVDVHVPVLDIPGVAHRSPPRILSDAVIQGSFSTDRRDYVEIFSELKESLERDPTVWGYLPLGTEEDASYVVDTTLPDPPFRLFLVGSGWLEIPHELKNMVLIRDGLSYPDFYKLMSQMDICVPAFSGDHGYYEDQASSTFAMAVECDVPLLVTERIRRTYTYIDDDRAVVTRPAAMREIEALRALRTGDSWYFLNRVGIPMDSPTAHAASTLLRLGWKRSEEESLQHLPIMGDLVDSMLDLMRRLPPTRTEENVTALIGICPEYADDLLGSVDQPLKLRTDRATGKEYLACDYNRDGESYRSPWSNEYDPPLDDGTIPTPKLRKLEIAANEAFDTYREMYYEGGASSVYLWDLDDGGFAGVVLLKKTMTPTAAYEPSGSWDSIHVFETVERGRQAHYKLTSTIMLQLVTRRGSDSETDAEKGNGNNGSKSGAAGWKRDGEVSLSGSMTRQTEQDWPILDSSSHITNTGKMIEEMEIKMRGLLQEVYFGKTRDIVYDLRSVEDLANERRQRELQKELVGRLGKR
;
A
#
# COMPACT_ATOMS: atom_id res chain seq x y z
N MET A 1 41.60 82.00 6.09
CA MET A 1 42.20 81.98 7.44
C MET A 1 41.94 80.60 8.03
N ILE A 2 43.04 79.89 8.37
CA ILE A 2 43.19 78.80 9.37
C ILE A 2 42.27 77.57 9.18
N SER A 3 42.73 76.48 8.52
CA SER A 3 43.35 75.24 9.05
C SER A 3 42.38 74.37 9.87
N SER A 4 42.37 73.03 9.91
CA SER A 4 43.13 71.92 9.29
C SER A 4 42.53 70.61 9.84
N SER A 5 42.41 69.58 8.99
CA SER A 5 42.74 68.15 9.24
C SER A 5 42.28 67.37 10.50
N SER A 6 41.86 66.12 10.24
CA SER A 6 42.30 64.87 10.92
C SER A 6 41.43 64.19 12.01
N GLN A 7 40.82 63.06 11.59
CA GLN A 7 40.89 61.69 12.14
C GLN A 7 40.57 61.33 13.62
N MET A 8 39.65 60.35 13.70
CA MET A 8 39.74 59.03 14.37
C MET A 8 39.69 58.83 15.90
N LEU A 9 38.84 57.82 16.23
CA LEU A 9 38.83 56.90 17.39
C LEU A 9 38.31 57.50 18.73
N SER A 10 37.36 56.92 19.46
CA SER A 10 37.05 55.50 19.63
C SER A 10 35.57 55.26 19.98
N ARG A 11 35.01 54.17 19.43
CA ARG A 11 33.62 53.73 19.54
C ARG A 11 33.42 52.79 20.74
N ARG A 12 33.97 53.15 21.92
CA ARG A 12 33.97 52.29 23.13
C ARG A 12 33.26 52.88 24.36
N GLN A 13 32.57 54.00 24.24
CA GLN A 13 31.90 54.65 25.38
C GLN A 13 30.37 54.80 25.27
N PHE A 14 29.73 54.31 24.19
CA PHE A 14 28.26 54.30 24.08
C PHE A 14 27.60 52.93 24.30
N ILE A 15 28.40 51.88 24.60
CA ILE A 15 27.88 50.53 24.88
C ILE A 15 27.67 50.29 26.39
N VAL A 16 28.19 51.14 27.28
CA VAL A 16 28.22 50.82 28.73
C VAL A 16 27.06 51.41 29.54
N THR A 17 26.20 52.25 28.95
CA THR A 17 25.07 52.87 29.70
C THR A 17 23.68 52.42 29.22
N GLY A 18 23.58 51.70 28.09
CA GLY A 18 22.34 51.06 27.62
C GLY A 18 22.12 49.63 28.16
N CYS A 19 23.17 48.98 28.67
CA CYS A 19 23.11 47.59 29.14
C CYS A 19 22.67 47.43 30.61
N LEU A 20 22.60 48.50 31.40
CA LEU A 20 22.32 48.40 32.85
C LEU A 20 20.84 48.52 33.23
N ILE A 21 19.93 48.76 32.27
CA ILE A 21 18.47 48.77 32.51
C ILE A 21 17.76 47.66 31.71
N PHE A 22 18.35 47.16 30.63
CA PHE A 22 17.75 46.08 29.83
C PHE A 22 18.01 44.68 30.39
N ILE A 23 19.10 44.47 31.11
CA ILE A 23 19.45 43.14 31.64
C ILE A 23 18.56 42.71 32.83
N PRO A 24 18.15 43.59 33.79
CA PRO A 24 17.21 43.18 34.83
C PRO A 24 15.79 42.90 34.31
N PHE A 25 15.37 43.58 33.23
CA PHE A 25 14.06 43.36 32.58
C PHE A 25 14.05 42.06 31.75
N LEU A 26 15.15 41.74 31.06
CA LEU A 26 15.33 40.45 30.41
C LEU A 26 15.48 39.30 31.42
N ILE A 27 16.14 39.50 32.55
CA ILE A 27 16.27 38.47 33.61
C ILE A 27 14.93 38.23 34.30
N TRP A 28 14.07 39.23 34.49
CA TRP A 28 12.72 38.99 35.01
C TRP A 28 11.81 38.29 33.99
N GLN A 29 11.88 38.65 32.70
CA GLN A 29 11.18 37.89 31.66
C GLN A 29 11.74 36.46 31.49
N LEU A 30 13.05 36.25 31.64
CA LEU A 30 13.67 34.92 31.59
C LEU A 30 13.36 34.10 32.85
N VAL A 31 13.25 34.69 34.04
CA VAL A 31 12.85 33.97 35.26
C VAL A 31 11.35 33.63 35.24
N ALA A 32 10.50 34.48 34.65
CA ALA A 32 9.08 34.16 34.40
C ALA A 32 8.89 33.10 33.31
N LEU A 33 9.84 32.98 32.36
CA LEU A 33 9.87 31.90 31.36
C LEU A 33 10.56 30.61 31.88
N ASN A 34 11.45 30.70 32.88
CA ASN A 34 12.20 29.57 33.41
C ASN A 34 11.51 28.85 34.59
N GLU A 35 10.41 29.39 35.14
CA GLU A 35 9.47 28.62 35.98
C GLU A 35 8.48 27.77 35.15
N GLN A 36 8.48 27.88 33.82
CA GLN A 36 7.64 27.03 32.94
C GLN A 36 8.40 25.90 32.21
N PHE A 37 9.73 25.89 32.18
CA PHE A 37 10.49 24.79 31.56
C PHE A 37 11.81 24.49 32.30
N SER A 38 11.74 23.72 33.38
CA SER A 38 12.89 23.05 34.00
C SER A 38 12.86 21.54 33.68
N LEU A 39 13.65 21.14 32.69
CA LEU A 39 13.98 19.75 32.36
C LEU A 39 15.24 19.31 33.11
N SER A 40 15.07 18.67 34.26
CA SER A 40 16.02 17.68 34.78
C SER A 40 15.38 16.94 35.96
N GLY A 41 14.73 15.81 35.69
CA GLY A 41 14.24 14.93 36.75
C GLY A 41 12.92 14.19 36.49
N ALA A 42 12.67 13.66 35.28
CA ALA A 42 11.76 12.53 35.05
C ALA A 42 11.81 12.07 33.57
N PHE A 43 12.97 11.61 33.08
CA PHE A 43 12.99 10.78 31.87
C PHE A 43 12.61 9.34 32.26
N LYS A 44 11.31 9.12 32.48
CA LYS A 44 10.67 7.82 32.27
C LYS A 44 9.93 7.95 30.94
N SER A 45 10.28 7.09 30.00
CA SER A 45 9.59 6.89 28.75
C SER A 45 8.10 6.63 29.01
N VAL A 46 7.26 7.60 28.65
CA VAL A 46 5.83 7.38 28.45
C VAL A 46 5.62 7.43 26.94
N TRP A 47 5.69 6.26 26.32
CA TRP A 47 5.04 6.05 25.03
C TRP A 47 3.53 6.27 25.25
N PRO A 48 2.86 7.11 24.46
CA PRO A 48 1.41 7.17 24.50
C PRO A 48 0.86 5.87 23.92
N SER A 49 0.52 4.95 24.81
CA SER A 49 -0.37 3.82 24.59
C SER A 49 -1.79 4.34 24.38
N THR A 50 -2.05 5.01 23.24
CA THR A 50 -3.41 5.42 22.85
C THR A 50 -3.53 5.68 21.36
N ILE A 51 -3.28 4.68 20.52
CA ILE A 51 -3.88 4.66 19.17
C ILE A 51 -5.34 4.21 19.34
N CYS A 52 -6.20 5.18 19.69
CA CYS A 52 -7.67 5.22 19.58
C CYS A 52 -8.26 6.07 20.72
N SER A 53 -7.96 7.36 20.75
CA SER A 53 -8.91 8.35 21.28
C SER A 53 -8.79 9.62 20.45
N VAL A 54 -9.50 9.62 19.32
CA VAL A 54 -9.85 10.89 18.68
C VAL A 54 -10.99 11.44 19.52
N ASP A 55 -10.72 12.45 20.33
CA ASP A 55 -11.80 13.28 20.86
C ASP A 55 -12.61 13.80 19.67
N PRO A 56 -13.94 13.60 19.66
CA PRO A 56 -14.75 14.00 18.52
C PRO A 56 -14.65 15.51 18.33
N PRO A 57 -14.60 16.00 17.08
CA PRO A 57 -14.71 17.44 16.84
C PRO A 57 -16.00 17.92 17.51
N SER A 58 -15.89 18.99 18.29
CA SER A 58 -16.95 19.55 19.14
C SER A 58 -18.10 20.20 18.37
N ASP A 59 -18.23 19.96 17.07
CA ASP A 59 -19.36 20.37 16.25
C ASP A 59 -19.85 19.16 15.45
N LYS A 60 -20.66 18.31 16.10
CA LYS A 60 -21.39 17.22 15.43
C LYS A 60 -22.54 17.81 14.62
N GLU A 61 -22.27 18.25 13.39
CA GLU A 61 -23.26 18.01 12.34
C GLU A 61 -23.32 16.50 12.14
N ASN A 62 -24.31 15.86 12.79
CA ASN A 62 -24.62 14.45 12.59
C ASN A 62 -24.92 14.23 11.11
N LEU A 63 -23.92 13.81 10.33
CA LEU A 63 -24.14 13.11 9.07
C LEU A 63 -24.91 11.84 9.39
N VAL A 64 -26.24 11.92 9.36
CA VAL A 64 -27.13 10.77 9.51
C VAL A 64 -27.00 9.95 8.24
N VAL A 65 -26.03 9.02 8.22
CA VAL A 65 -26.00 7.96 7.22
C VAL A 65 -27.18 7.05 7.54
N PRO A 66 -28.19 6.93 6.66
CA PRO A 66 -29.35 6.10 6.94
C PRO A 66 -28.93 4.63 7.12
N GLN A 67 -29.18 4.08 8.32
CA GLN A 67 -28.92 2.69 8.62
C GLN A 67 -29.97 1.81 7.91
N LYS A 68 -29.52 0.92 7.03
CA LYS A 68 -30.40 0.04 6.24
C LYS A 68 -30.87 -1.21 7.02
N ARG A 69 -30.09 -1.66 8.00
CA ARG A 69 -30.28 -2.91 8.74
C ARG A 69 -30.30 -2.62 10.24
N HIS A 70 -31.34 -3.05 10.94
CA HIS A 70 -31.58 -2.73 12.34
C HIS A 70 -31.47 -3.94 13.26
N ARG A 71 -31.83 -5.14 12.82
CA ARG A 71 -31.64 -6.37 13.61
C ARG A 71 -30.89 -7.43 12.80
N VAL A 72 -29.67 -7.72 13.27
CA VAL A 72 -28.76 -8.69 12.64
C VAL A 72 -28.65 -9.92 13.54
N ALA A 73 -28.94 -11.08 13.00
CA ALA A 73 -28.64 -12.36 13.64
C ALA A 73 -27.33 -12.91 13.06
N VAL A 74 -26.38 -13.26 13.92
CA VAL A 74 -25.17 -14.02 13.54
C VAL A 74 -25.30 -15.40 14.16
N ALA A 75 -25.26 -16.45 13.34
CA ALA A 75 -25.60 -17.78 13.78
C ALA A 75 -24.66 -18.85 13.22
N SER A 76 -24.37 -19.89 13.98
CA SER A 76 -23.76 -21.10 13.46
C SER A 76 -24.17 -22.32 14.29
N THR A 77 -24.35 -23.44 13.62
CA THR A 77 -24.47 -24.78 14.23
C THR A 77 -23.11 -25.40 14.50
N PHE A 78 -22.04 -24.86 13.91
CA PHE A 78 -20.71 -25.43 14.02
C PHE A 78 -20.08 -25.08 15.36
N GLY A 79 -19.67 -26.11 16.11
CA GLY A 79 -18.98 -25.98 17.40
C GLY A 79 -17.52 -25.54 17.32
N PHE A 80 -17.12 -24.96 16.19
CA PHE A 80 -15.78 -24.45 15.89
C PHE A 80 -15.93 -23.16 15.06
N HIS A 81 -14.81 -22.53 14.68
CA HIS A 81 -14.78 -21.25 13.94
C HIS A 81 -15.31 -20.04 14.73
N PHE A 82 -15.31 -20.11 16.06
CA PHE A 82 -15.76 -18.98 16.89
C PHE A 82 -14.92 -17.71 16.64
N ASP A 83 -13.60 -17.86 16.54
CA ASP A 83 -12.62 -16.84 16.13
C ASP A 83 -12.91 -16.24 14.74
N VAL A 84 -13.55 -17.00 13.85
CA VAL A 84 -13.89 -16.54 12.50
C VAL A 84 -15.07 -15.58 12.51
N TYR A 85 -16.22 -16.00 13.02
CA TYR A 85 -17.44 -15.18 12.91
C TYR A 85 -17.60 -14.19 14.07
N MET A 86 -17.00 -14.43 15.23
CA MET A 86 -17.06 -13.47 16.35
C MET A 86 -16.21 -12.22 16.10
N SER A 87 -15.17 -12.30 15.26
CA SER A 87 -14.47 -11.09 14.77
C SER A 87 -15.38 -10.18 13.95
N LEU A 88 -16.30 -10.76 13.17
CA LEU A 88 -17.35 -10.00 12.48
C LEU A 88 -18.41 -9.46 13.45
N VAL A 89 -18.82 -10.23 14.46
CA VAL A 89 -19.76 -9.78 15.51
C VAL A 89 -19.24 -8.52 16.18
N TRP A 90 -17.97 -8.51 16.59
CA TRP A 90 -17.34 -7.33 17.20
C TRP A 90 -17.41 -6.10 16.30
N THR A 91 -17.17 -6.27 15.00
CA THR A 91 -17.28 -5.20 14.01
C THR A 91 -18.72 -4.70 13.89
N LEU A 92 -19.68 -5.62 13.77
CA LEU A 92 -21.10 -5.29 13.64
C LEU A 92 -21.64 -4.56 14.86
N GLU A 93 -21.33 -5.02 16.08
CA GLU A 93 -21.77 -4.39 17.32
C GLU A 93 -21.26 -2.94 17.44
N ARG A 94 -19.99 -2.70 17.09
CA ARG A 94 -19.39 -1.35 17.09
C ARG A 94 -19.99 -0.43 16.05
N VAL A 95 -20.22 -0.93 14.84
CA VAL A 95 -20.80 -0.11 13.75
C VAL A 95 -22.26 0.21 14.03
N MET A 96 -23.04 -0.77 14.49
CA MET A 96 -24.46 -0.59 14.78
C MET A 96 -24.71 0.23 16.03
N GLY A 97 -23.85 0.12 17.05
CA GLY A 97 -23.93 0.92 18.29
C GLY A 97 -23.61 2.41 18.09
N ARG A 98 -22.91 2.79 17.01
CA ARG A 98 -22.64 4.21 16.67
C ARG A 98 -23.81 4.90 15.99
N SER A 99 -24.80 4.16 15.50
CA SER A 99 -25.92 4.73 14.77
C SER A 99 -26.94 5.36 15.71
N SER A 100 -27.48 6.52 15.33
CA SER A 100 -28.57 7.19 16.04
C SER A 100 -29.88 6.39 16.05
N THR A 101 -29.99 5.34 15.23
CA THR A 101 -31.20 4.51 15.11
C THR A 101 -31.19 3.23 15.94
N GLY A 102 -30.10 2.95 16.69
CA GLY A 102 -30.08 1.87 17.70
C GLY A 102 -30.24 0.46 17.13
N GLY A 103 -29.35 0.03 16.23
CA GLY A 103 -29.36 -1.34 15.73
C GLY A 103 -28.88 -2.36 16.77
N VAL A 104 -29.34 -3.61 16.65
CA VAL A 104 -29.03 -4.72 17.56
C VAL A 104 -28.40 -5.89 16.79
N VAL A 105 -27.39 -6.51 17.38
CA VAL A 105 -26.77 -7.77 16.94
C VAL A 105 -27.13 -8.86 17.94
N GLU A 106 -27.58 -10.01 17.45
CA GLU A 106 -27.95 -11.18 18.26
C GLU A 106 -27.13 -12.39 17.80
N VAL A 107 -26.47 -13.09 18.73
CA VAL A 107 -25.63 -14.26 18.44
C VAL A 107 -26.35 -15.56 18.80
N TYR A 108 -26.35 -16.51 17.88
CA TYR A 108 -26.95 -17.85 17.99
C TYR A 108 -25.89 -18.93 17.74
N ALA A 109 -25.26 -19.43 18.79
CA ALA A 109 -24.21 -20.45 18.71
C ALA A 109 -24.63 -21.73 19.45
N PRO A 110 -23.88 -22.84 19.39
CA PRO A 110 -24.09 -23.98 20.27
C PRO A 110 -24.14 -23.56 21.76
N ASP A 111 -24.77 -24.37 22.61
CA ASP A 111 -25.16 -24.05 24.00
C ASP A 111 -24.12 -23.25 24.79
N GLU A 112 -22.85 -23.57 24.61
CA GLU A 112 -21.72 -22.79 25.10
C GLU A 112 -20.66 -22.63 24.00
N PHE A 113 -19.90 -21.52 24.07
CA PHE A 113 -18.71 -21.37 23.26
C PHE A 113 -17.67 -22.43 23.65
N GLY A 114 -17.46 -23.42 22.78
CA GLY A 114 -16.54 -24.53 23.03
C GLY A 114 -15.09 -24.09 23.21
N PHE A 115 -14.27 -24.97 23.81
CA PHE A 115 -12.85 -24.73 24.08
C PHE A 115 -12.58 -23.44 24.86
N ASP A 116 -13.44 -23.11 25.82
CA ASP A 116 -13.38 -21.90 26.65
C ASP A 116 -13.33 -20.58 25.86
N PHE A 117 -13.88 -20.54 24.65
CA PHE A 117 -13.86 -19.34 23.81
C PHE A 117 -14.66 -18.17 24.43
N GLN A 118 -15.58 -18.43 25.36
CA GLN A 118 -16.22 -17.36 26.16
C GLN A 118 -15.17 -16.47 26.86
N THR A 119 -14.05 -17.05 27.32
CA THR A 119 -12.95 -16.28 27.92
C THR A 119 -12.39 -15.26 26.94
N ILE A 120 -12.28 -15.61 25.65
CA ILE A 120 -11.81 -14.72 24.60
C ILE A 120 -12.84 -13.63 24.31
N VAL A 121 -14.13 -13.99 24.24
CA VAL A 121 -15.24 -13.04 24.09
C VAL A 121 -15.20 -11.98 25.20
N ASP A 122 -15.05 -12.41 26.45
CA ASP A 122 -15.03 -11.52 27.62
C ASP A 122 -13.77 -10.67 27.66
N THR A 123 -12.59 -11.26 27.37
CA THR A 123 -11.30 -10.57 27.42
C THR A 123 -11.20 -9.47 26.36
N LEU A 124 -11.68 -9.74 25.15
CA LEU A 124 -11.60 -8.80 24.03
C LEU A 124 -12.84 -7.90 23.91
N GLY A 125 -13.91 -8.19 24.65
CA GLY A 125 -15.20 -7.56 24.49
C GLY A 125 -15.78 -7.76 23.09
N LEU A 126 -15.72 -8.99 22.55
CA LEU A 126 -16.19 -9.31 21.19
C LEU A 126 -17.70 -9.12 21.03
N TYR A 127 -18.46 -9.32 22.11
CA TYR A 127 -19.91 -9.25 22.11
C TYR A 127 -20.42 -9.01 23.53
N HIS A 128 -21.37 -8.09 23.69
CA HIS A 128 -21.91 -7.73 25.01
C HIS A 128 -23.32 -8.32 25.27
N GLY A 129 -23.93 -8.97 24.27
CA GLY A 129 -25.21 -9.64 24.42
C GLY A 129 -25.11 -11.05 24.99
N GLN A 130 -26.26 -11.70 25.20
CA GLN A 130 -26.30 -13.11 25.58
C GLN A 130 -26.14 -14.01 24.35
N ASN A 131 -25.32 -15.05 24.48
CA ASN A 131 -25.31 -16.16 23.51
C ASN A 131 -26.65 -16.90 23.60
N ARG A 132 -27.33 -17.05 22.47
CA ARG A 132 -28.56 -17.85 22.36
C ARG A 132 -28.25 -19.17 21.71
N ARG A 133 -29.07 -20.19 21.96
CA ARG A 133 -28.86 -21.51 21.36
C ARG A 133 -29.14 -21.45 19.86
N SER A 134 -28.33 -22.15 19.07
CA SER A 134 -28.44 -22.14 17.60
C SER A 134 -29.81 -22.65 17.12
N ASP A 135 -30.44 -23.58 17.84
CA ASP A 135 -31.79 -24.09 17.54
C ASP A 135 -32.91 -23.03 17.72
N GLU A 136 -32.66 -21.93 18.44
CA GLU A 136 -33.62 -20.84 18.66
C GLU A 136 -33.67 -19.83 17.50
N LEU A 137 -32.75 -19.90 16.53
CA LEU A 137 -32.67 -18.94 15.43
C LEU A 137 -33.98 -18.84 14.64
N ILE A 138 -34.54 -19.98 14.24
CA ILE A 138 -35.73 -20.03 13.39
C ILE A 138 -36.96 -19.54 14.15
N GLU A 139 -37.09 -19.89 15.43
CA GLU A 139 -38.14 -19.35 16.29
C GLU A 139 -38.03 -17.82 16.39
N ALA A 140 -36.82 -17.29 16.59
CA ALA A 140 -36.60 -15.85 16.67
C ALA A 140 -36.92 -15.13 15.35
N ILE A 141 -36.54 -15.70 14.20
CA ILE A 141 -36.88 -15.18 12.86
C ILE A 141 -38.40 -15.14 12.66
N ASN A 142 -39.13 -16.14 13.15
CA ASN A 142 -40.57 -16.25 12.98
C ASN A 142 -41.38 -15.47 14.02
N SER A 143 -40.78 -15.13 15.17
CA SER A 143 -41.44 -14.40 16.26
C SER A 143 -41.88 -12.98 15.87
N ASN A 144 -41.15 -12.34 14.95
CA ASN A 144 -41.53 -11.05 14.36
C ASN A 144 -41.16 -11.01 12.87
N MET A 145 -42.19 -11.09 12.03
CA MET A 145 -42.10 -11.06 10.57
C MET A 145 -42.33 -9.67 9.96
N GLY A 146 -42.69 -8.67 10.77
CA GLY A 146 -42.97 -7.30 10.33
C GLY A 146 -41.87 -6.32 10.76
N ASP A 147 -42.24 -5.08 11.03
CA ASP A 147 -41.33 -4.04 11.52
C ASP A 147 -40.58 -4.49 12.78
N GLY A 148 -39.26 -4.33 12.78
CA GLY A 148 -38.39 -4.75 13.88
C GLY A 148 -38.12 -6.26 13.94
N GLY A 149 -38.45 -7.02 12.89
CA GLY A 149 -37.97 -8.38 12.68
C GLY A 149 -36.48 -8.42 12.34
N ILE A 150 -35.86 -9.61 12.41
CA ILE A 150 -34.49 -9.84 11.94
C ILE A 150 -34.44 -9.55 10.44
N ASP A 151 -33.58 -8.63 9.99
CA ASP A 151 -33.48 -8.18 8.60
C ASP A 151 -32.17 -8.59 7.90
N LEU A 152 -31.23 -9.18 8.65
CA LEU A 152 -30.00 -9.79 8.17
C LEU A 152 -29.69 -11.04 9.00
N VAL A 153 -29.38 -12.15 8.32
CA VAL A 153 -28.90 -13.38 8.92
C VAL A 153 -27.49 -13.64 8.38
N VAL A 154 -26.51 -13.73 9.25
CA VAL A 154 -25.12 -14.07 8.91
C VAL A 154 -24.85 -15.47 9.44
N LEU A 155 -24.45 -16.38 8.56
CA LEU A 155 -24.05 -17.73 8.96
C LEU A 155 -22.54 -17.83 9.10
N GLY A 156 -22.09 -18.36 10.23
CA GLY A 156 -20.66 -18.43 10.62
C GLY A 156 -19.83 -19.34 9.73
N THR A 157 -20.43 -20.38 9.15
CA THR A 157 -19.82 -21.17 8.07
C THR A 157 -20.91 -21.85 7.25
N CYS A 158 -21.27 -21.27 6.10
CA CYS A 158 -22.31 -21.85 5.26
C CYS A 158 -21.96 -23.25 4.74
N GLU A 159 -20.67 -23.58 4.67
CA GLU A 159 -20.22 -24.93 4.31
C GLU A 159 -20.72 -26.00 5.27
N VAL A 160 -20.98 -25.67 6.54
CA VAL A 160 -21.55 -26.59 7.53
C VAL A 160 -23.02 -26.27 7.74
N ASP A 161 -23.32 -25.00 8.00
CA ASP A 161 -24.64 -24.49 8.41
C ASP A 161 -25.73 -24.72 7.35
N LEU A 162 -25.35 -24.86 6.06
CA LEU A 162 -26.28 -25.14 4.97
C LEU A 162 -26.11 -26.53 4.33
N ARG A 163 -25.17 -27.36 4.78
CA ARG A 163 -24.93 -28.69 4.18
C ARG A 163 -26.00 -29.71 4.56
N GLY A 164 -26.47 -29.66 5.80
CA GLY A 164 -27.47 -30.55 6.37
C GLY A 164 -28.19 -29.93 7.56
N GLY A 165 -29.15 -30.65 8.15
CA GLY A 165 -30.00 -30.12 9.22
C GLY A 165 -31.21 -29.32 8.69
N PRO A 166 -32.00 -28.71 9.58
CA PRO A 166 -33.26 -28.07 9.23
C PRO A 166 -33.10 -26.68 8.59
N TRP A 167 -31.99 -25.98 8.86
CA TRP A 167 -31.80 -24.57 8.47
C TRP A 167 -31.95 -24.26 6.99
N PRO A 168 -31.44 -25.05 6.02
CA PRO A 168 -31.57 -24.70 4.61
C PRO A 168 -33.02 -24.51 4.15
N GLU A 169 -33.91 -25.43 4.56
CA GLU A 169 -35.32 -25.42 4.20
C GLU A 169 -36.12 -24.43 5.07
N GLU A 170 -35.85 -24.39 6.38
CA GLU A 170 -36.58 -23.52 7.31
C GLU A 170 -36.26 -22.04 7.10
N LEU A 171 -35.01 -21.67 6.76
CA LEU A 171 -34.66 -20.29 6.43
C LEU A 171 -35.35 -19.84 5.13
N LEU A 172 -35.43 -20.71 4.12
CA LEU A 172 -36.16 -20.42 2.88
C LEU A 172 -37.66 -20.26 3.15
N ALA A 173 -38.26 -21.17 3.92
CA ALA A 173 -39.67 -21.10 4.30
C ALA A 173 -39.98 -19.82 5.10
N ALA A 174 -39.12 -19.47 6.05
CA ALA A 174 -39.25 -18.24 6.83
C ALA A 174 -39.09 -16.99 5.96
N TRP A 175 -38.18 -17.01 4.99
CA TRP A 175 -38.05 -15.92 4.02
C TRP A 175 -39.31 -15.80 3.17
N ASP A 176 -39.79 -16.90 2.59
CA ASP A 176 -40.95 -16.95 1.68
C ASP A 176 -42.25 -16.49 2.38
N ALA A 177 -42.43 -16.82 3.67
CA ALA A 177 -43.60 -16.45 4.46
C ALA A 177 -43.76 -14.93 4.71
N ARG A 178 -42.68 -14.15 4.65
CA ARG A 178 -42.71 -12.69 4.89
C ARG A 178 -43.22 -11.91 3.69
N ASP A 179 -43.80 -10.74 3.91
CA ASP A 179 -44.11 -9.83 2.79
C ASP A 179 -42.84 -9.19 2.20
N ALA A 180 -43.00 -8.50 1.07
CA ALA A 180 -41.89 -7.94 0.30
C ALA A 180 -41.08 -6.86 1.05
N ALA A 181 -41.70 -6.12 1.99
CA ALA A 181 -41.03 -5.06 2.73
C ALA A 181 -40.13 -5.59 3.86
N HIS A 182 -40.44 -6.79 4.38
CA HIS A 182 -39.79 -7.36 5.58
C HIS A 182 -38.89 -8.57 5.29
N LYS A 183 -38.52 -8.79 4.02
CA LYS A 183 -37.55 -9.84 3.63
C LYS A 183 -36.17 -9.56 4.25
N PHE A 184 -35.53 -10.61 4.78
CA PHE A 184 -34.15 -10.53 5.27
C PHE A 184 -33.14 -10.92 4.18
N GLN A 185 -31.87 -10.59 4.41
CA GLN A 185 -30.74 -11.05 3.59
C GLN A 185 -29.96 -12.13 4.32
N LEU A 186 -29.42 -13.09 3.56
CA LEU A 186 -28.50 -14.10 4.04
C LEU A 186 -27.06 -13.73 3.67
N VAL A 187 -26.14 -13.76 4.64
CA VAL A 187 -24.70 -13.61 4.42
C VAL A 187 -24.02 -14.90 4.79
N CYS A 188 -23.23 -15.45 3.87
CA CYS A 188 -22.52 -16.70 4.05
C CYS A 188 -21.03 -16.45 4.24
N ILE A 189 -20.52 -16.66 5.45
CA ILE A 189 -19.07 -16.76 5.66
C ILE A 189 -18.59 -18.09 5.09
N VAL A 190 -17.51 -18.04 4.31
CA VAL A 190 -16.95 -19.20 3.62
C VAL A 190 -15.42 -19.12 3.56
N HIS A 191 -14.76 -20.26 3.38
CA HIS A 191 -13.32 -20.39 3.27
C HIS A 191 -12.89 -21.44 2.23
N ASN A 192 -13.79 -22.26 1.69
CA ASN A 192 -13.45 -23.30 0.71
C ASN A 192 -14.51 -23.44 -0.38
N ILE A 193 -14.17 -23.06 -1.62
CA ILE A 193 -15.10 -23.21 -2.75
C ILE A 193 -15.22 -24.67 -3.24
N ARG A 194 -14.26 -25.54 -2.92
CA ARG A 194 -14.35 -26.98 -3.27
C ARG A 194 -15.34 -27.72 -2.38
N ASP A 195 -15.82 -27.09 -1.31
CA ASP A 195 -16.91 -27.61 -0.50
C ASP A 195 -18.26 -27.30 -1.16
N ASP A 196 -18.76 -28.23 -1.97
CA ASP A 196 -19.91 -28.03 -2.85
C ASP A 196 -21.23 -28.54 -2.26
N GLY A 197 -21.20 -29.30 -1.17
CA GLY A 197 -22.37 -29.99 -0.60
C GLY A 197 -23.52 -29.07 -0.18
N TRP A 198 -23.22 -27.81 0.12
CA TRP A 198 -24.19 -26.77 0.47
C TRP A 198 -24.52 -25.83 -0.70
N GLN A 199 -23.68 -25.78 -1.75
CA GLN A 199 -23.73 -24.74 -2.79
C GLN A 199 -24.99 -24.79 -3.65
N ARG A 200 -25.70 -25.93 -3.68
CA ARG A 200 -27.05 -26.02 -4.30
C ARG A 200 -28.02 -24.97 -3.75
N TRP A 201 -27.88 -24.59 -2.48
CA TRP A 201 -28.74 -23.59 -1.85
C TRP A 201 -28.40 -22.16 -2.31
N ILE A 202 -27.20 -21.92 -2.84
CA ILE A 202 -26.86 -20.62 -3.45
C ILE A 202 -27.82 -20.32 -4.61
N THR A 203 -28.18 -21.31 -5.44
CA THR A 203 -29.16 -21.12 -6.52
C THR A 203 -30.49 -20.60 -5.97
N GLU A 204 -31.01 -21.23 -4.92
CA GLU A 204 -32.30 -20.90 -4.31
C GLU A 204 -32.32 -19.47 -3.73
N TRP A 205 -31.25 -19.07 -3.03
CA TRP A 205 -31.15 -17.73 -2.45
C TRP A 205 -30.81 -16.64 -3.48
N SER A 206 -30.05 -16.99 -4.52
CA SER A 206 -29.70 -16.08 -5.62
C SER A 206 -30.94 -15.70 -6.43
N GLN A 207 -31.83 -16.65 -6.73
CA GLN A 207 -33.11 -16.37 -7.39
C GLN A 207 -33.98 -15.36 -6.61
N ARG A 208 -33.83 -15.33 -5.28
CA ARG A 208 -34.49 -14.39 -4.38
C ARG A 208 -33.77 -13.05 -4.23
N SER A 209 -32.61 -12.88 -4.87
CA SER A 209 -31.71 -11.72 -4.68
C SER A 209 -31.43 -11.45 -3.20
N ALA A 210 -31.22 -12.54 -2.43
CA ALA A 210 -31.19 -12.51 -0.98
C ALA A 210 -29.95 -13.16 -0.36
N ILE A 211 -28.87 -13.32 -1.13
CA ILE A 211 -27.59 -13.87 -0.65
C ILE A 211 -26.41 -12.95 -0.94
N ARG A 212 -25.47 -12.94 0.00
CA ARG A 212 -24.12 -12.39 -0.12
C ARG A 212 -23.12 -13.45 0.34
N ILE A 213 -21.99 -13.56 -0.35
CA ILE A 213 -20.89 -14.42 0.06
C ILE A 213 -19.80 -13.56 0.67
N LEU A 214 -19.25 -14.02 1.78
CA LEU A 214 -18.25 -13.31 2.56
C LEU A 214 -17.04 -14.24 2.82
N PRO A 215 -16.16 -14.47 1.82
CA PRO A 215 -15.01 -15.33 2.01
C PRO A 215 -13.97 -14.74 2.97
N ILE A 216 -13.22 -15.61 3.64
CA ILE A 216 -12.20 -15.18 4.61
C ILE A 216 -10.85 -14.78 4.01
N SER A 217 -10.75 -14.75 2.68
CA SER A 217 -9.57 -14.28 1.95
C SER A 217 -9.90 -13.83 0.53
N GLU A 218 -9.02 -13.01 -0.04
CA GLU A 218 -9.16 -12.43 -1.37
C GLU A 218 -9.12 -13.47 -2.49
N HIS A 219 -8.24 -14.46 -2.39
CA HIS A 219 -8.12 -15.50 -3.43
C HIS A 219 -9.36 -16.39 -3.49
N VAL A 220 -9.96 -16.73 -2.33
CA VAL A 220 -11.22 -17.49 -2.28
C VAL A 220 -12.37 -16.64 -2.83
N ALA A 221 -12.41 -15.33 -2.53
CA ALA A 221 -13.38 -14.42 -3.15
C ALA A 221 -13.23 -14.34 -4.68
N ALA A 222 -12.00 -14.32 -5.19
CA ALA A 222 -11.75 -14.40 -6.63
C ALA A 222 -12.24 -15.73 -7.23
N ALA A 223 -12.06 -16.84 -6.52
CA ALA A 223 -12.57 -18.16 -6.94
C ALA A 223 -14.10 -18.19 -6.99
N PHE A 224 -14.80 -17.68 -5.97
CA PHE A 224 -16.26 -17.60 -5.96
C PHE A 224 -16.79 -16.73 -7.10
N LYS A 225 -16.21 -15.54 -7.31
CA LYS A 225 -16.58 -14.66 -8.43
C LYS A 225 -16.44 -15.38 -9.77
N ARG A 226 -15.34 -16.11 -9.98
CA ARG A 226 -15.11 -16.88 -11.21
C ARG A 226 -16.13 -18.02 -11.37
N SER A 227 -16.39 -18.77 -10.32
CA SER A 227 -17.39 -19.86 -10.32
C SER A 227 -18.81 -19.36 -10.61
N PHE A 228 -19.16 -18.19 -10.07
CA PHE A 228 -20.47 -17.58 -10.31
C PHE A 228 -20.66 -17.13 -11.76
N LEU A 229 -19.62 -16.59 -12.40
CA LEU A 229 -19.68 -16.30 -13.84
C LEU A 229 -19.85 -17.57 -14.67
N ILE A 230 -19.16 -18.66 -14.31
CA ILE A 230 -19.34 -19.96 -14.99
C ILE A 230 -20.77 -20.48 -14.80
N SER A 231 -21.34 -20.33 -13.61
CA SER A 231 -22.73 -20.73 -13.33
C SER A 231 -23.75 -19.85 -14.06
N ALA A 232 -23.46 -18.56 -14.21
CA ALA A 232 -24.30 -17.63 -14.98
C ALA A 232 -24.39 -18.03 -16.47
N ASP A 233 -23.36 -18.67 -17.02
CA ASP A 233 -23.35 -19.20 -18.40
C ASP A 233 -23.79 -20.69 -18.51
N SER A 234 -24.36 -21.26 -17.45
CA SER A 234 -24.71 -22.69 -17.41
C SER A 234 -25.71 -23.09 -18.51
N SER A 235 -25.56 -24.31 -19.03
CA SER A 235 -26.55 -24.92 -19.92
C SER A 235 -27.87 -25.24 -19.21
N ASN A 236 -27.81 -25.49 -17.88
CA ASN A 236 -28.98 -25.73 -17.05
C ASN A 236 -29.78 -24.43 -16.87
N ALA A 237 -31.03 -24.42 -17.33
CA ALA A 237 -31.90 -23.25 -17.30
C ALA A 237 -32.14 -22.70 -15.89
N THR A 238 -32.26 -23.56 -14.88
CA THR A 238 -32.49 -23.16 -13.48
C THR A 238 -31.28 -22.41 -12.92
N ILE A 239 -30.06 -22.89 -13.20
CA ILE A 239 -28.82 -22.26 -12.74
C ILE A 239 -28.56 -20.97 -13.52
N ARG A 240 -28.69 -21.00 -14.85
CA ARG A 240 -28.49 -19.83 -15.72
C ARG A 240 -29.42 -18.67 -15.37
N SER A 241 -30.66 -18.96 -15.01
CA SER A 241 -31.65 -17.94 -14.64
C SER A 241 -31.60 -17.50 -13.18
N ALA A 242 -30.70 -18.07 -12.36
CA ALA A 242 -30.62 -17.76 -10.93
C ALA A 242 -29.92 -16.43 -10.59
N GLY A 243 -29.32 -15.75 -11.58
CA GLY A 243 -28.70 -14.44 -11.36
C GLY A 243 -27.34 -14.49 -10.65
N TYR A 244 -26.58 -15.57 -10.81
CA TYR A 244 -25.26 -15.77 -10.18
C TYR A 244 -24.29 -14.59 -10.38
N GLU A 245 -24.30 -13.95 -11.55
CA GLU A 245 -23.44 -12.80 -11.87
C GLU A 245 -23.69 -11.57 -10.97
N TYR A 246 -24.84 -11.52 -10.28
CA TYR A 246 -25.25 -10.41 -9.43
C TYR A 246 -25.06 -10.68 -7.93
N ILE A 247 -24.57 -11.88 -7.54
CA ILE A 247 -24.33 -12.21 -6.13
C ILE A 247 -23.15 -11.36 -5.62
N PRO A 248 -23.33 -10.53 -4.57
CA PRO A 248 -22.23 -9.78 -3.98
C PRO A 248 -21.24 -10.73 -3.29
N VAL A 249 -19.94 -10.50 -3.53
CA VAL A 249 -18.84 -11.24 -2.91
C VAL A 249 -17.83 -10.23 -2.35
N ASP A 250 -17.77 -10.13 -1.02
CA ASP A 250 -16.86 -9.27 -0.26
C ASP A 250 -15.92 -10.11 0.60
N VAL A 251 -14.85 -9.52 1.13
CA VAL A 251 -13.85 -10.25 1.92
C VAL A 251 -13.93 -9.84 3.39
N HIS A 252 -13.87 -10.82 4.30
CA HIS A 252 -13.77 -10.62 5.75
C HIS A 252 -12.60 -11.43 6.29
N VAL A 253 -11.46 -10.80 6.56
CA VAL A 253 -10.33 -11.51 7.16
C VAL A 253 -10.51 -11.57 8.68
N PRO A 254 -10.65 -12.76 9.30
CA PRO A 254 -10.93 -12.89 10.72
C PRO A 254 -9.65 -12.77 11.54
N VAL A 255 -9.26 -11.54 11.88
CA VAL A 255 -8.10 -11.28 12.75
C VAL A 255 -8.57 -10.63 14.04
N LEU A 256 -8.37 -11.33 15.16
CA LEU A 256 -8.56 -10.83 16.51
C LEU A 256 -7.27 -10.20 17.07
N ASP A 257 -7.41 -9.10 17.80
CA ASP A 257 -6.30 -8.46 18.50
C ASP A 257 -6.11 -9.13 19.87
N ILE A 258 -5.31 -10.20 19.92
CA ILE A 258 -5.11 -11.00 21.14
C ILE A 258 -4.14 -10.28 22.09
N PRO A 259 -4.55 -9.88 23.31
CA PRO A 259 -3.69 -9.15 24.23
C PRO A 259 -2.66 -10.09 24.88
N GLY A 260 -1.53 -9.52 25.28
CA GLY A 260 -0.53 -10.24 26.07
C GLY A 260 0.33 -11.21 25.26
N VAL A 261 0.43 -11.02 23.95
CA VAL A 261 1.47 -11.65 23.12
C VAL A 261 2.82 -11.35 23.76
N ALA A 262 3.50 -12.39 24.23
CA ALA A 262 4.67 -12.23 25.08
C ALA A 262 5.73 -11.42 24.35
N HIS A 263 6.17 -10.29 24.92
CA HIS A 263 7.30 -9.56 24.38
C HIS A 263 8.57 -10.41 24.53
N ARG A 264 9.24 -10.57 23.41
CA ARG A 264 10.24 -11.58 23.15
C ARG A 264 11.62 -10.94 23.37
N SER A 265 12.30 -11.20 24.48
CA SER A 265 13.67 -10.67 24.76
C SER A 265 14.76 -11.31 23.86
N PRO A 266 15.53 -10.55 23.06
CA PRO A 266 16.71 -11.05 22.35
C PRO A 266 17.95 -11.17 23.28
N PRO A 267 18.98 -11.96 22.92
CA PRO A 267 19.08 -12.79 21.72
C PRO A 267 18.43 -14.17 21.92
N ARG A 268 17.68 -14.64 20.90
CA ARG A 268 17.16 -16.02 20.84
C ARG A 268 17.63 -16.73 19.57
N ILE A 269 17.90 -18.02 19.70
CA ILE A 269 18.13 -18.96 18.60
C ILE A 269 16.79 -19.57 18.19
N LEU A 270 16.61 -19.95 16.92
CA LEU A 270 15.34 -20.51 16.44
C LEU A 270 15.15 -21.88 17.07
N SER A 271 14.27 -21.98 18.07
CA SER A 271 14.09 -23.15 18.90
C SER A 271 12.73 -23.80 18.72
N ASP A 272 11.65 -23.02 18.56
CA ASP A 272 10.30 -23.56 18.53
C ASP A 272 9.62 -23.25 17.19
N ALA A 273 9.50 -24.25 16.32
CA ALA A 273 8.70 -24.14 15.11
C ALA A 273 7.35 -24.82 15.30
N VAL A 274 6.31 -24.35 14.59
CA VAL A 274 4.96 -24.91 14.70
C VAL A 274 4.30 -25.14 13.35
N ILE A 275 3.66 -26.29 13.18
CA ILE A 275 2.72 -26.57 12.11
C ILE A 275 1.32 -26.60 12.73
N GLN A 276 0.46 -25.67 12.30
CA GLN A 276 -0.90 -25.54 12.79
C GLN A 276 -1.90 -26.07 11.76
N GLY A 277 -2.88 -26.85 12.24
CA GLY A 277 -4.00 -27.34 11.45
C GLY A 277 -4.32 -28.82 11.71
N SER A 278 -5.10 -29.43 10.82
CA SER A 278 -5.42 -30.85 10.93
C SER A 278 -4.17 -31.72 10.77
N PHE A 279 -4.07 -32.80 11.55
CA PHE A 279 -2.99 -33.80 11.45
C PHE A 279 -3.26 -34.76 10.29
N SER A 280 -3.35 -34.21 9.08
CA SER A 280 -3.74 -34.93 7.87
C SER A 280 -2.69 -34.73 6.78
N THR A 281 -2.12 -35.82 6.28
CA THR A 281 -1.01 -35.83 5.31
C THR A 281 -1.42 -35.39 3.91
N ASP A 282 -2.73 -35.38 3.62
CA ASP A 282 -3.28 -34.76 2.41
C ASP A 282 -3.32 -33.22 2.52
N ARG A 283 -3.35 -32.64 3.72
CA ARG A 283 -3.41 -31.17 3.91
C ARG A 283 -2.07 -30.55 4.25
N ARG A 284 -1.17 -31.34 4.84
CA ARG A 284 0.15 -30.91 5.28
C ARG A 284 1.19 -31.95 4.92
N ASP A 285 2.36 -31.50 4.47
CA ASP A 285 3.44 -32.37 4.03
C ASP A 285 4.29 -32.90 5.21
N TYR A 286 3.63 -33.56 6.18
CA TYR A 286 4.31 -34.15 7.33
C TYR A 286 5.32 -35.21 6.92
N VAL A 287 5.06 -35.93 5.83
CA VAL A 287 5.91 -37.03 5.36
C VAL A 287 7.28 -36.51 4.94
N GLU A 288 7.33 -35.51 4.07
CA GLU A 288 8.61 -34.92 3.65
C GLU A 288 9.25 -34.15 4.81
N ILE A 289 8.49 -33.39 5.59
CA ILE A 289 9.03 -32.65 6.75
C ILE A 289 9.75 -33.57 7.74
N PHE A 290 9.16 -34.71 8.10
CA PHE A 290 9.81 -35.67 8.99
C PHE A 290 11.02 -36.34 8.33
N SER A 291 10.92 -36.68 7.06
CA SER A 291 12.02 -37.29 6.30
C SER A 291 13.24 -36.35 6.24
N GLU A 292 13.03 -35.09 5.90
CA GLU A 292 14.11 -34.09 5.81
C GLU A 292 14.71 -33.75 7.16
N LEU A 293 13.88 -33.71 8.20
CA LEU A 293 14.35 -33.47 9.56
C LEU A 293 15.23 -34.63 10.05
N LYS A 294 14.86 -35.88 9.75
CA LYS A 294 15.72 -37.06 9.99
C LYS A 294 17.03 -36.97 9.22
N GLU A 295 16.99 -36.70 7.92
CA GLU A 295 18.21 -36.55 7.10
C GLU A 295 19.12 -35.44 7.64
N SER A 296 18.53 -34.32 8.09
CA SER A 296 19.32 -33.23 8.67
C SER A 296 19.95 -33.60 10.01
N LEU A 297 19.26 -34.36 10.87
CA LEU A 297 19.76 -34.82 12.15
C LEU A 297 20.85 -35.89 11.99
N GLU A 298 20.70 -36.82 11.05
CA GLU A 298 21.70 -37.86 10.75
C GLU A 298 23.04 -37.27 10.33
N ARG A 299 23.02 -36.13 9.62
CA ARG A 299 24.24 -35.42 9.21
C ARG A 299 24.90 -34.67 10.36
N ASP A 300 24.12 -33.92 11.12
CA ASP A 300 24.61 -33.10 12.22
C ASP A 300 23.48 -32.77 13.22
N PRO A 301 23.36 -33.57 14.28
CA PRO A 301 22.31 -33.39 15.29
C PRO A 301 22.62 -32.26 16.27
N THR A 302 23.89 -31.83 16.37
CA THR A 302 24.30 -30.78 17.31
C THR A 302 23.73 -29.42 16.93
N VAL A 303 23.57 -29.15 15.62
CA VAL A 303 22.87 -27.96 15.09
C VAL A 303 21.45 -27.84 15.63
N TRP A 304 20.79 -28.96 15.89
CA TRP A 304 19.42 -28.99 16.42
C TRP A 304 19.39 -29.11 17.96
N GLY A 305 20.54 -29.21 18.63
CA GLY A 305 20.63 -29.36 20.08
C GLY A 305 20.49 -30.79 20.59
N TYR A 306 20.81 -31.79 19.76
CA TYR A 306 20.65 -33.21 20.08
C TYR A 306 21.96 -33.98 19.96
N LEU A 307 22.08 -35.04 20.76
CA LEU A 307 23.17 -36.01 20.66
C LEU A 307 23.00 -36.91 19.43
N PRO A 308 24.09 -37.48 18.87
CA PRO A 308 24.00 -38.50 17.83
C PRO A 308 23.07 -39.65 18.22
N LEU A 309 22.33 -40.16 17.23
CA LEU A 309 21.40 -41.27 17.45
C LEU A 309 22.18 -42.50 17.94
N GLY A 310 21.65 -43.15 18.98
CA GLY A 310 22.21 -44.40 19.49
C GLY A 310 22.09 -45.54 18.47
N THR A 311 22.76 -46.66 18.75
CA THR A 311 22.76 -47.84 17.88
C THR A 311 21.59 -48.81 18.13
N GLU A 312 20.68 -48.48 19.04
CA GLU A 312 19.51 -49.32 19.34
C GLU A 312 18.42 -49.12 18.29
N GLU A 313 17.70 -50.20 17.96
CA GLU A 313 16.66 -50.20 16.91
C GLU A 313 15.49 -49.26 17.27
N ASP A 314 15.20 -49.10 18.56
CA ASP A 314 14.26 -48.13 19.13
C ASP A 314 14.99 -46.92 19.73
N ALA A 315 16.05 -46.41 19.10
CA ALA A 315 16.71 -45.20 19.53
C ALA A 315 15.93 -43.94 19.10
N SER A 316 16.04 -42.87 19.90
CA SER A 316 15.50 -41.55 19.59
C SER A 316 16.52 -40.47 19.92
N TYR A 317 16.53 -39.38 19.18
CA TYR A 317 17.42 -38.25 19.46
C TYR A 317 17.16 -37.71 20.87
N VAL A 318 18.21 -37.57 21.67
CA VAL A 318 18.15 -37.07 23.05
C VAL A 318 18.81 -35.69 23.10
N VAL A 319 18.20 -34.77 23.86
CA VAL A 319 18.70 -33.40 24.01
C VAL A 319 20.13 -33.42 24.56
N ASP A 320 21.02 -32.66 23.92
CA ASP A 320 22.36 -32.44 24.43
C ASP A 320 22.34 -31.31 25.48
N THR A 321 22.29 -31.70 26.76
CA THR A 321 22.28 -30.76 27.89
C THR A 321 23.59 -30.01 28.09
N THR A 322 24.63 -30.31 27.31
CA THR A 322 25.94 -29.63 27.39
C THR A 322 26.02 -28.38 26.53
N LEU A 323 25.11 -28.23 25.57
CA LEU A 323 25.05 -27.06 24.69
C LEU A 323 24.39 -25.87 25.42
N PRO A 324 24.87 -24.63 25.18
CA PRO A 324 24.29 -23.44 25.79
C PRO A 324 22.93 -23.05 25.17
N ASP A 325 22.71 -23.44 23.91
CA ASP A 325 21.52 -23.11 23.14
C ASP A 325 20.38 -24.12 23.41
N PRO A 326 19.11 -23.66 23.51
CA PRO A 326 17.97 -24.56 23.65
C PRO A 326 17.83 -25.50 22.44
N PRO A 327 17.36 -26.75 22.65
CA PRO A 327 17.11 -27.68 21.55
C PRO A 327 15.97 -27.17 20.65
N PHE A 328 16.03 -27.57 19.39
CA PHE A 328 14.93 -27.32 18.46
C PHE A 328 13.75 -28.26 18.74
N ARG A 329 12.53 -27.75 18.65
CA ARG A 329 11.28 -28.49 18.84
C ARG A 329 10.31 -28.15 17.72
N LEU A 330 9.64 -29.15 17.19
CA LEU A 330 8.59 -28.99 16.19
C LEU A 330 7.24 -29.29 16.84
N PHE A 331 6.43 -28.26 17.05
CA PHE A 331 5.08 -28.39 17.59
C PHE A 331 4.08 -28.69 16.46
N LEU A 332 3.23 -29.68 16.68
CA LEU A 332 2.07 -29.95 15.84
C LEU A 332 0.83 -29.58 16.63
N VAL A 333 0.16 -28.49 16.25
CA VAL A 333 -0.96 -27.92 17.02
C VAL A 333 -2.24 -28.01 16.20
N GLY A 334 -3.23 -28.72 16.73
CA GLY A 334 -4.51 -28.89 16.06
C GLY A 334 -5.21 -30.19 16.45
N SER A 335 -5.73 -30.91 15.45
CA SER A 335 -6.56 -32.10 15.70
C SER A 335 -6.35 -33.17 14.65
N GLY A 336 -6.43 -34.43 15.05
CA GLY A 336 -6.35 -35.59 14.17
C GLY A 336 -5.44 -36.66 14.79
N TRP A 337 -4.93 -37.55 13.96
CA TRP A 337 -3.98 -38.56 14.37
C TRP A 337 -2.84 -38.64 13.37
N LEU A 338 -1.61 -38.65 13.86
CA LEU A 338 -0.40 -38.76 13.05
C LEU A 338 0.63 -39.60 13.80
N GLU A 339 1.21 -40.57 13.11
CA GLU A 339 2.31 -41.36 13.64
C GLU A 339 3.62 -40.58 13.52
N ILE A 340 4.26 -40.31 14.66
CA ILE A 340 5.57 -39.68 14.69
C ILE A 340 6.63 -40.78 14.58
N PRO A 341 7.61 -40.67 13.65
CA PRO A 341 8.73 -41.60 13.58
C PRO A 341 9.44 -41.71 14.93
N HIS A 342 9.76 -42.94 15.34
CA HIS A 342 10.32 -43.22 16.66
C HIS A 342 11.55 -42.35 16.98
N GLU A 343 12.40 -42.09 15.98
CA GLU A 343 13.62 -41.30 16.15
C GLU A 343 13.34 -39.86 16.58
N LEU A 344 12.20 -39.29 16.16
CA LEU A 344 11.83 -37.90 16.36
C LEU A 344 10.94 -37.65 17.60
N LYS A 345 10.59 -38.70 18.35
CA LYS A 345 9.59 -38.64 19.44
C LYS A 345 9.90 -37.62 20.56
N ASN A 346 11.17 -37.28 20.77
CA ASN A 346 11.61 -36.31 21.79
C ASN A 346 11.74 -34.87 21.26
N MET A 347 11.43 -34.65 19.98
CA MET A 347 11.60 -33.37 19.28
C MET A 347 10.28 -32.89 18.67
N VAL A 348 9.47 -33.79 18.12
CA VAL A 348 8.14 -33.48 17.58
C VAL A 348 7.10 -33.62 18.68
N LEU A 349 6.39 -32.53 18.97
CA LEU A 349 5.46 -32.42 20.09
C LEU A 349 4.05 -32.17 19.58
N ILE A 350 3.15 -33.15 19.74
CA ILE A 350 1.73 -32.96 19.46
C ILE A 350 1.06 -32.21 20.61
N ARG A 351 0.23 -31.23 20.25
CA ARG A 351 -0.67 -30.51 21.15
C ARG A 351 -2.06 -30.47 20.51
N ASP A 352 -2.97 -31.26 21.07
CA ASP A 352 -4.37 -31.33 20.67
C ASP A 352 -5.30 -30.96 21.83
N GLY A 353 -6.55 -30.66 21.51
CA GLY A 353 -7.60 -30.42 22.50
C GLY A 353 -7.36 -29.21 23.42
N LEU A 354 -6.56 -28.23 23.00
CA LEU A 354 -6.29 -27.03 23.79
C LEU A 354 -7.53 -26.12 23.86
N SER A 355 -7.72 -25.47 25.01
CA SER A 355 -8.61 -24.31 25.13
C SER A 355 -8.09 -23.17 24.23
N TYR A 356 -8.94 -22.26 23.78
CA TYR A 356 -8.50 -21.09 23.00
C TYR A 356 -7.47 -20.23 23.76
N PRO A 357 -7.63 -19.93 25.07
CA PRO A 357 -6.61 -19.24 25.84
C PRO A 357 -5.25 -19.97 25.86
N ASP A 358 -5.25 -21.29 26.08
CA ASP A 358 -4.01 -22.08 26.08
C ASP A 358 -3.40 -22.20 24.69
N PHE A 359 -4.23 -22.30 23.66
CA PHE A 359 -3.82 -22.30 22.26
C PHE A 359 -3.13 -20.99 21.89
N TYR A 360 -3.76 -19.83 22.13
CA TYR A 360 -3.16 -18.53 21.84
C TYR A 360 -1.89 -18.30 22.67
N LYS A 361 -1.89 -18.70 23.94
CA LYS A 361 -0.69 -18.64 24.79
C LYS A 361 0.44 -19.51 24.25
N LEU A 362 0.16 -20.74 23.81
CA LEU A 362 1.17 -21.62 23.21
C LEU A 362 1.68 -21.04 21.89
N MET A 363 0.78 -20.64 20.99
CA MET A 363 1.16 -20.10 19.67
C MET A 363 2.01 -18.85 19.82
N SER A 364 1.67 -17.94 20.74
CA SER A 364 2.46 -16.73 21.03
C SER A 364 3.89 -17.01 21.52
N GLN A 365 4.22 -18.24 21.91
CA GLN A 365 5.57 -18.67 22.30
C GLN A 365 6.40 -19.23 21.13
N MET A 366 5.78 -19.52 19.98
CA MET A 366 6.44 -20.19 18.86
C MET A 366 7.32 -19.23 18.06
N ASP A 367 8.58 -19.57 17.83
CA ASP A 367 9.53 -18.75 17.07
C ASP A 367 9.07 -18.52 15.62
N ILE A 368 8.50 -19.54 14.97
CA ILE A 368 8.06 -19.47 13.57
C ILE A 368 6.95 -20.48 13.26
N CYS A 369 5.96 -20.08 12.47
CA CYS A 369 4.90 -20.94 11.95
C CYS A 369 5.22 -21.42 10.54
N VAL A 370 5.07 -22.71 10.29
CA VAL A 370 5.32 -23.35 9.01
C VAL A 370 3.97 -23.86 8.45
N PRO A 371 3.42 -23.22 7.40
CA PRO A 371 2.15 -23.65 6.81
C PRO A 371 2.16 -25.08 6.29
N ALA A 372 3.32 -25.56 5.81
CA ALA A 372 3.57 -26.95 5.43
C ALA A 372 2.53 -27.53 4.46
N PHE A 373 2.00 -26.77 3.50
CA PHE A 373 0.97 -27.29 2.59
C PHE A 373 1.51 -28.42 1.72
N SER A 374 0.87 -29.58 1.77
CA SER A 374 1.07 -30.65 0.80
C SER A 374 0.44 -30.26 -0.52
N GLY A 375 1.20 -30.37 -1.62
CA GLY A 375 0.70 -30.26 -3.00
C GLY A 375 -0.20 -29.06 -3.31
N ASP A 376 -1.07 -29.23 -4.32
CA ASP A 376 -2.08 -28.23 -4.70
C ASP A 376 -3.47 -28.62 -4.18
N HIS A 377 -3.61 -28.63 -2.85
CA HIS A 377 -4.89 -28.87 -2.18
C HIS A 377 -5.82 -27.64 -2.22
N GLY A 378 -5.63 -26.73 -3.17
CA GLY A 378 -6.46 -25.56 -3.36
C GLY A 378 -6.11 -24.40 -2.43
N TYR A 379 -5.15 -24.53 -1.52
CA TYR A 379 -4.76 -23.43 -0.61
C TYR A 379 -4.19 -22.19 -1.32
N TYR A 380 -3.85 -22.32 -2.60
CA TYR A 380 -3.34 -21.24 -3.45
C TYR A 380 -4.43 -20.54 -4.27
N GLU A 381 -5.61 -21.14 -4.41
CA GLU A 381 -6.63 -20.71 -5.38
C GLU A 381 -8.05 -20.79 -4.81
N ASP A 382 -8.39 -21.86 -4.12
CA ASP A 382 -9.76 -22.28 -3.82
C ASP A 382 -10.11 -22.28 -2.32
N GLN A 383 -9.12 -22.37 -1.44
CA GLN A 383 -9.31 -22.53 0.00
C GLN A 383 -8.39 -21.63 0.82
N ALA A 384 -8.90 -21.05 1.89
CA ALA A 384 -8.14 -20.32 2.90
C ALA A 384 -7.78 -21.22 4.09
N SER A 385 -6.61 -21.00 4.69
CA SER A 385 -6.16 -21.69 5.91
C SER A 385 -6.21 -20.75 7.12
N SER A 386 -6.80 -21.21 8.23
CA SER A 386 -6.82 -20.47 9.51
C SER A 386 -5.43 -20.24 10.10
N THR A 387 -4.45 -21.06 9.69
CA THR A 387 -3.03 -20.91 10.03
C THR A 387 -2.50 -19.49 9.82
N PHE A 388 -2.95 -18.79 8.77
CA PHE A 388 -2.48 -17.45 8.46
C PHE A 388 -3.10 -16.39 9.36
N ALA A 389 -4.43 -16.41 9.52
CA ALA A 389 -5.12 -15.51 10.44
C ALA A 389 -4.55 -15.67 11.85
N MET A 390 -4.46 -16.91 12.33
CA MET A 390 -3.92 -17.20 13.64
C MET A 390 -2.49 -16.69 13.84
N ALA A 391 -1.61 -16.88 12.85
CA ALA A 391 -0.22 -16.44 12.96
C ALA A 391 -0.11 -14.93 13.10
N VAL A 392 -0.99 -14.19 12.43
CA VAL A 392 -1.13 -12.74 12.63
C VAL A 392 -1.67 -12.43 14.03
N GLU A 393 -2.74 -13.11 14.47
CA GLU A 393 -3.34 -12.91 15.81
C GLU A 393 -2.34 -13.12 16.95
N CYS A 394 -1.38 -14.04 16.78
CA CYS A 394 -0.40 -14.42 17.80
C CYS A 394 0.98 -13.77 17.64
N ASP A 395 1.16 -12.89 16.66
CA ASP A 395 2.46 -12.32 16.24
C ASP A 395 3.54 -13.40 16.02
N VAL A 396 3.20 -14.43 15.27
CA VAL A 396 4.12 -15.52 14.91
C VAL A 396 4.51 -15.38 13.44
N PRO A 397 5.80 -15.19 13.10
CA PRO A 397 6.23 -15.11 11.71
C PRO A 397 5.86 -16.39 10.95
N LEU A 398 5.35 -16.24 9.72
CA LEU A 398 5.08 -17.37 8.84
C LEU A 398 6.25 -17.60 7.88
N LEU A 399 6.79 -18.82 7.87
CA LEU A 399 7.77 -19.25 6.87
C LEU A 399 7.07 -19.57 5.55
N VAL A 400 7.21 -18.70 4.55
CA VAL A 400 6.42 -18.78 3.31
C VAL A 400 7.28 -18.67 2.07
N THR A 401 6.71 -19.06 0.93
CA THR A 401 7.28 -18.77 -0.39
C THR A 401 6.63 -17.52 -0.98
N GLU A 402 7.24 -16.96 -2.03
CA GLU A 402 6.65 -15.87 -2.82
C GLU A 402 5.24 -16.21 -3.36
N ARG A 403 4.98 -17.50 -3.70
CA ARG A 403 3.64 -17.94 -4.13
C ARG A 403 2.61 -17.74 -3.03
N ILE A 404 2.92 -18.15 -1.80
CA ILE A 404 2.02 -17.99 -0.64
C ILE A 404 1.78 -16.51 -0.36
N ARG A 405 2.84 -15.69 -0.38
CA ARG A 405 2.79 -14.25 -0.12
C ARG A 405 1.83 -13.54 -1.08
N ARG A 406 1.84 -13.91 -2.37
CA ARG A 406 0.92 -13.39 -3.38
C ARG A 406 -0.51 -13.93 -3.28
N THR A 407 -0.69 -15.12 -2.70
CA THR A 407 -2.02 -15.70 -2.49
C THR A 407 -2.72 -15.04 -1.30
N TYR A 408 -2.04 -14.96 -0.15
CA TYR A 408 -2.60 -14.41 1.09
C TYR A 408 -2.19 -12.94 1.23
N THR A 409 -2.84 -12.06 0.47
CA THR A 409 -2.40 -10.67 0.32
C THR A 409 -2.50 -9.85 1.61
N TYR A 410 -3.37 -10.23 2.55
CA TYR A 410 -3.49 -9.54 3.84
C TYR A 410 -2.30 -9.74 4.79
N ILE A 411 -1.40 -10.69 4.50
CA ILE A 411 -0.15 -10.92 5.23
C ILE A 411 1.10 -10.54 4.42
N ASP A 412 0.94 -9.83 3.30
CA ASP A 412 2.07 -9.37 2.48
C ASP A 412 2.82 -8.22 3.19
N ASP A 413 3.50 -8.58 4.28
CA ASP A 413 4.25 -7.68 5.15
C ASP A 413 5.45 -8.43 5.76
N ASP A 414 6.65 -7.88 5.64
CA ASP A 414 7.88 -8.49 6.16
C ASP A 414 7.87 -8.59 7.70
N ARG A 415 6.95 -7.88 8.37
CA ARG A 415 6.65 -8.01 9.81
C ARG A 415 5.72 -9.17 10.13
N ALA A 416 5.08 -9.80 9.15
CA ALA A 416 4.23 -10.98 9.29
C ALA A 416 4.88 -12.24 8.70
N VAL A 417 5.66 -12.13 7.62
CA VAL A 417 6.19 -13.29 6.87
C VAL A 417 7.72 -13.34 6.75
N VAL A 418 8.28 -14.54 6.76
CA VAL A 418 9.68 -14.85 6.47
C VAL A 418 9.72 -15.57 5.13
N THR A 419 10.12 -14.87 4.07
CA THR A 419 10.09 -15.42 2.71
C THR A 419 11.34 -16.25 2.40
N ARG A 420 11.17 -17.56 2.23
CA ARG A 420 12.22 -18.47 1.73
C ARG A 420 12.17 -18.59 0.20
N PRO A 421 13.31 -18.79 -0.48
CA PRO A 421 13.28 -19.20 -1.89
C PRO A 421 12.54 -20.54 -2.02
N ALA A 422 11.68 -20.68 -3.02
CA ALA A 422 10.86 -21.88 -3.19
C ALA A 422 11.70 -23.17 -3.33
N ALA A 423 12.92 -23.05 -3.86
CA ALA A 423 13.87 -24.15 -3.99
C ALA A 423 14.43 -24.67 -2.64
N MET A 424 14.47 -23.82 -1.61
CA MET A 424 14.92 -24.19 -0.26
C MET A 424 13.73 -24.69 0.53
N ARG A 425 13.69 -25.96 0.91
CA ARG A 425 12.54 -26.54 1.62
C ARG A 425 12.46 -26.07 3.08
N GLU A 426 11.33 -26.35 3.74
CA GLU A 426 11.00 -25.89 5.09
C GLU A 426 12.10 -26.20 6.10
N ILE A 427 12.54 -27.45 6.19
CA ILE A 427 13.56 -27.87 7.15
C ILE A 427 14.92 -27.22 6.85
N GLU A 428 15.27 -27.06 5.57
CA GLU A 428 16.49 -26.38 5.16
C GLU A 428 16.49 -24.91 5.54
N ALA A 429 15.35 -24.22 5.37
CA ALA A 429 15.16 -22.84 5.77
C ALA A 429 15.21 -22.68 7.29
N LEU A 430 14.56 -23.57 8.06
CA LEU A 430 14.65 -23.59 9.52
C LEU A 430 16.10 -23.82 9.99
N ARG A 431 16.82 -24.76 9.37
CA ARG A 431 18.24 -25.00 9.66
C ARG A 431 19.06 -23.75 9.39
N ALA A 432 18.89 -23.13 8.21
CA ALA A 432 19.63 -21.94 7.81
C ALA A 432 19.37 -20.76 8.76
N LEU A 433 18.11 -20.51 9.12
CA LEU A 433 17.72 -19.46 10.08
C LEU A 433 18.24 -19.73 11.50
N ARG A 434 18.36 -21.01 11.89
CA ARG A 434 18.90 -21.42 13.19
C ARG A 434 20.42 -21.27 13.25
N THR A 435 21.14 -21.67 12.20
CA THR A 435 22.62 -21.61 12.14
C THR A 435 23.16 -20.27 11.67
N GLY A 436 22.35 -19.45 11.01
CA GLY A 436 22.80 -18.27 10.28
C GLY A 436 23.55 -18.59 8.99
N ASP A 437 23.40 -19.81 8.45
CA ASP A 437 24.17 -20.29 7.30
C ASP A 437 23.34 -21.16 6.34
N SER A 438 23.31 -20.76 5.06
CA SER A 438 22.60 -21.46 3.98
C SER A 438 23.49 -22.47 3.23
N TRP A 439 24.75 -22.66 3.62
CA TRP A 439 25.69 -23.54 2.94
C TRP A 439 25.18 -24.97 2.81
N TYR A 440 24.51 -25.49 3.84
CA TYR A 440 23.89 -26.82 3.80
C TYR A 440 22.96 -26.99 2.59
N PHE A 441 22.08 -26.00 2.36
CA PHE A 441 21.16 -25.97 1.22
C PHE A 441 21.91 -25.82 -0.10
N LEU A 442 22.79 -24.83 -0.20
CA LEU A 442 23.49 -24.51 -1.45
C LEU A 442 24.36 -25.69 -1.93
N ASN A 443 25.05 -26.36 -1.01
CA ASN A 443 25.90 -27.49 -1.34
C ASN A 443 25.11 -28.78 -1.61
N ARG A 444 24.03 -29.05 -0.85
CA ARG A 444 23.19 -30.25 -1.06
C ARG A 444 22.59 -30.27 -2.47
N VAL A 445 22.17 -29.12 -2.99
CA VAL A 445 21.51 -28.99 -4.30
C VAL A 445 22.51 -28.62 -5.42
N GLY A 446 23.74 -28.20 -5.08
CA GLY A 446 24.75 -27.77 -6.06
C GLY A 446 24.44 -26.42 -6.71
N ILE A 447 23.88 -25.49 -5.94
CA ILE A 447 23.48 -24.16 -6.40
C ILE A 447 24.69 -23.21 -6.43
N PRO A 448 24.99 -22.54 -7.57
CA PRO A 448 26.05 -21.54 -7.64
C PRO A 448 25.79 -20.34 -6.69
N MET A 449 26.85 -19.84 -6.06
CA MET A 449 26.77 -18.74 -5.08
C MET A 449 26.27 -17.42 -5.67
N ASP A 450 26.45 -17.21 -6.96
CA ASP A 450 26.02 -16.04 -7.72
C ASP A 450 24.59 -16.17 -8.29
N SER A 451 23.94 -17.33 -8.10
CA SER A 451 22.58 -17.54 -8.62
C SER A 451 21.53 -16.68 -7.90
N PRO A 452 20.40 -16.34 -8.54
CA PRO A 452 19.28 -15.67 -7.88
C PRO A 452 18.78 -16.41 -6.64
N THR A 453 18.81 -17.74 -6.66
CA THR A 453 18.42 -18.59 -5.52
C THR A 453 19.38 -18.42 -4.33
N ALA A 454 20.68 -18.33 -4.58
CA ALA A 454 21.66 -18.06 -3.53
C ALA A 454 21.50 -16.65 -2.94
N HIS A 455 21.21 -15.65 -3.77
CA HIS A 455 20.89 -14.30 -3.31
C HIS A 455 19.61 -14.27 -2.46
N ALA A 456 18.57 -15.01 -2.84
CA ALA A 456 17.34 -15.14 -2.06
C ALA A 456 17.60 -15.85 -0.72
N ALA A 457 18.45 -16.88 -0.69
CA ALA A 457 18.87 -17.53 0.56
C ALA A 457 19.66 -16.57 1.48
N SER A 458 20.56 -15.76 0.92
CA SER A 458 21.27 -14.72 1.65
C SER A 458 20.32 -13.65 2.19
N THR A 459 19.30 -13.27 1.41
CA THR A 459 18.27 -12.32 1.82
C THR A 459 17.45 -12.87 2.99
N LEU A 460 17.05 -14.14 2.93
CA LEU A 460 16.37 -14.84 4.03
C LEU A 460 17.20 -14.77 5.34
N LEU A 461 18.51 -15.04 5.27
CA LEU A 461 19.38 -14.98 6.44
C LEU A 461 19.57 -13.56 6.96
N ARG A 462 19.70 -12.59 6.05
CA ARG A 462 19.89 -11.18 6.40
C ARG A 462 18.67 -10.59 7.08
N LEU A 463 17.47 -10.86 6.55
CA LEU A 463 16.21 -10.44 7.17
C LEU A 463 15.94 -11.24 8.46
N GLY A 464 16.38 -12.50 8.47
CA GLY A 464 16.22 -13.39 9.61
C GLY A 464 14.76 -13.68 9.94
N TRP A 465 14.54 -14.12 11.17
CA TRP A 465 13.22 -14.42 11.73
C TRP A 465 12.99 -13.71 13.06
N LYS A 466 14.02 -13.09 13.63
CA LYS A 466 13.96 -12.40 14.92
C LYS A 466 13.30 -11.05 14.70
N ARG A 467 12.18 -10.82 15.38
CA ARG A 467 11.47 -9.55 15.34
C ARG A 467 11.35 -9.03 16.76
N SER A 468 12.07 -7.95 17.08
CA SER A 468 11.67 -7.05 18.17
C SER A 468 10.85 -5.89 17.61
N GLU A 469 10.09 -5.20 18.46
CA GLU A 469 9.33 -3.99 18.07
C GLU A 469 10.29 -2.90 17.53
N GLU A 470 11.48 -2.77 18.13
CA GLU A 470 12.54 -1.86 17.66
C GLU A 470 13.19 -2.35 16.35
N GLU A 471 13.44 -3.65 16.18
CA GLU A 471 13.96 -4.21 14.92
C GLU A 471 12.92 -4.23 13.80
N SER A 472 11.61 -4.28 14.08
CA SER A 472 10.57 -4.16 13.05
C SER A 472 10.31 -2.70 12.63
N LEU A 473 10.76 -1.73 13.46
CA LEU A 473 10.85 -0.32 13.10
C LEU A 473 12.19 0.01 12.40
N GLN A 474 13.28 -0.70 12.71
CA GLN A 474 14.59 -0.59 12.03
C GLN A 474 14.71 -1.46 10.76
N HIS A 475 13.91 -2.52 10.69
CA HIS A 475 13.64 -3.42 9.56
C HIS A 475 12.17 -3.29 9.13
N LEU A 476 11.65 -2.05 9.12
CA LEU A 476 10.95 -1.63 7.90
C LEU A 476 11.75 -2.21 6.74
N PRO A 477 11.10 -2.73 5.68
CA PRO A 477 11.86 -3.27 4.57
C PRO A 477 13.02 -2.30 4.31
N ILE A 478 14.13 -2.79 3.80
CA ILE A 478 14.81 -1.92 2.85
C ILE A 478 13.73 -1.75 1.77
N MET A 479 12.80 -0.80 2.03
CA MET A 479 12.04 -0.01 1.10
C MET A 479 13.10 0.16 0.06
N GLY A 480 12.88 -0.49 -1.10
CA GLY A 480 13.70 -0.22 -2.27
C GLY A 480 13.96 1.28 -2.21
N ASP A 481 15.25 1.61 -2.09
CA ASP A 481 15.84 2.88 -1.70
C ASP A 481 14.96 3.83 -0.86
N LEU A 482 15.40 4.26 0.33
CA LEU A 482 14.69 5.35 1.05
C LEU A 482 14.45 6.56 0.11
N VAL A 483 15.38 6.76 -0.84
CA VAL A 483 15.22 7.66 -1.98
C VAL A 483 13.99 7.31 -2.84
N ASP A 484 13.78 6.07 -3.29
CA ASP A 484 12.58 5.67 -4.07
C ASP A 484 11.28 5.95 -3.32
N SER A 485 11.30 5.86 -2.00
CA SER A 485 10.14 6.16 -1.16
C SER A 485 9.89 7.67 -1.03
N MET A 486 10.96 8.46 -0.92
CA MET A 486 10.88 9.92 -1.07
C MET A 486 10.37 10.29 -2.47
N LEU A 487 10.84 9.61 -3.51
CA LEU A 487 10.39 9.81 -4.89
C LEU A 487 8.91 9.41 -5.06
N ASP A 488 8.45 8.31 -4.44
CA ASP A 488 7.04 7.92 -4.47
C ASP A 488 6.15 8.93 -3.72
N LEU A 489 6.63 9.45 -2.59
CA LEU A 489 5.94 10.50 -1.87
C LEU A 489 5.84 11.78 -2.72
N MET A 490 6.92 12.17 -3.41
CA MET A 490 6.92 13.31 -4.35
C MET A 490 5.95 13.11 -5.53
N ARG A 491 5.70 11.87 -5.96
CA ARG A 491 4.67 11.55 -6.98
C ARG A 491 3.23 11.71 -6.48
N ARG A 492 3.02 11.76 -5.16
CA ARG A 492 1.68 11.82 -4.52
C ARG A 492 1.36 13.19 -3.94
N LEU A 493 2.37 13.91 -3.47
CA LEU A 493 2.19 15.25 -2.92
C LEU A 493 1.79 16.26 -4.00
N PRO A 494 1.10 17.36 -3.64
CA PRO A 494 0.71 18.38 -4.61
C PRO A 494 1.92 18.93 -5.37
N PRO A 495 1.96 18.81 -6.71
CA PRO A 495 3.12 19.22 -7.52
C PRO A 495 3.32 20.74 -7.59
N THR A 496 2.32 21.53 -7.18
CA THR A 496 2.49 22.99 -7.00
C THR A 496 3.40 23.36 -5.83
N ARG A 497 3.73 22.40 -4.95
CA ARG A 497 4.55 22.60 -3.75
C ARG A 497 5.85 21.82 -3.80
N THR A 498 6.33 21.42 -4.99
CA THR A 498 7.54 20.60 -5.15
C THR A 498 8.74 21.16 -4.40
N GLU A 499 9.02 22.47 -4.49
CA GLU A 499 10.15 23.08 -3.77
C GLU A 499 10.04 22.96 -2.24
N GLU A 500 8.84 23.19 -1.70
CA GLU A 500 8.56 23.06 -0.26
C GLU A 500 8.67 21.60 0.20
N ASN A 501 8.15 20.68 -0.60
CA ASN A 501 8.16 19.26 -0.31
C ASN A 501 9.60 18.71 -0.32
N VAL A 502 10.41 19.06 -1.33
CA VAL A 502 11.83 18.69 -1.39
C VAL A 502 12.59 19.25 -0.19
N THR A 503 12.38 20.53 0.14
CA THR A 503 13.02 21.17 1.31
C THR A 503 12.63 20.48 2.62
N ALA A 504 11.36 20.10 2.77
CA ALA A 504 10.89 19.38 3.95
C ALA A 504 11.51 17.98 4.04
N LEU A 505 11.62 17.25 2.92
CA LEU A 505 12.25 15.93 2.90
C LEU A 505 13.74 15.98 3.19
N ILE A 506 14.46 16.96 2.65
CA ILE A 506 15.86 17.23 3.00
C ILE A 506 15.99 17.55 4.48
N GLY A 507 15.04 18.31 5.06
CA GLY A 507 15.03 18.60 6.50
C GLY A 507 14.82 17.37 7.38
N ILE A 508 14.11 16.34 6.89
CA ILE A 508 13.86 15.09 7.59
C ILE A 508 15.06 14.14 7.45
N CYS A 509 15.62 14.03 6.25
CA CYS A 509 16.69 13.11 5.89
C CYS A 509 17.83 13.85 5.16
N PRO A 510 18.64 14.64 5.87
CA PRO A 510 19.67 15.49 5.26
C PRO A 510 20.77 14.70 4.56
N GLU A 511 21.02 13.46 4.97
CA GLU A 511 22.04 12.58 4.38
C GLU A 511 21.73 12.11 2.95
N TYR A 512 20.47 12.24 2.50
CA TYR A 512 20.02 11.88 1.14
C TYR A 512 19.74 13.11 0.26
N ALA A 513 20.17 14.30 0.69
CA ALA A 513 19.86 15.54 -0.02
C ALA A 513 20.38 15.54 -1.46
N ASP A 514 21.60 15.06 -1.69
CA ASP A 514 22.23 15.04 -3.02
C ASP A 514 21.51 14.05 -3.96
N ASP A 515 21.17 12.85 -3.46
CA ASP A 515 20.44 11.84 -4.22
C ASP A 515 19.02 12.31 -4.59
N LEU A 516 18.33 12.97 -3.66
CA LEU A 516 16.99 13.51 -3.87
C LEU A 516 16.99 14.68 -4.86
N LEU A 517 17.93 15.63 -4.71
CA LEU A 517 18.09 16.76 -5.63
C LEU A 517 18.50 16.31 -7.03
N GLY A 518 19.33 15.26 -7.14
CA GLY A 518 19.69 14.66 -8.42
C GLY A 518 18.54 13.92 -9.12
N SER A 519 17.52 13.49 -8.37
CA SER A 519 16.45 12.62 -8.86
C SER A 519 15.09 13.30 -9.01
N VAL A 520 14.89 14.49 -8.41
CA VAL A 520 13.63 15.23 -8.43
C VAL A 520 13.79 16.52 -9.21
N ASP A 521 13.20 16.55 -10.40
CA ASP A 521 13.11 17.79 -11.17
C ASP A 521 12.27 18.84 -10.40
N GLN A 522 12.79 20.07 -10.32
CA GLN A 522 12.12 21.22 -9.71
C GLN A 522 11.73 22.27 -10.78
N PRO A 523 10.72 23.13 -10.51
CA PRO A 523 10.35 24.21 -11.42
C PRO A 523 11.54 25.11 -11.77
N LEU A 524 11.67 25.47 -13.05
CA LEU A 524 12.82 26.23 -13.52
C LEU A 524 12.79 27.68 -13.05
N LYS A 525 13.92 28.17 -12.56
CA LYS A 525 14.07 29.54 -12.04
C LYS A 525 14.69 30.44 -13.09
N LEU A 526 14.05 31.58 -13.36
CA LEU A 526 14.60 32.59 -14.28
C LEU A 526 15.64 33.44 -13.53
N ARG A 527 16.83 33.57 -14.11
CA ARG A 527 17.91 34.44 -13.61
C ARG A 527 18.41 35.35 -14.72
N THR A 528 19.11 36.42 -14.36
CA THR A 528 19.72 37.36 -15.31
C THR A 528 21.23 37.33 -15.17
N ASP A 529 21.92 37.09 -16.26
CA ASP A 529 23.37 37.17 -16.33
C ASP A 529 23.81 38.63 -16.21
N ARG A 530 24.59 38.94 -15.18
CA ARG A 530 25.05 40.32 -14.92
C ARG A 530 26.04 40.83 -15.96
N ALA A 531 26.79 39.95 -16.61
CA ALA A 531 27.79 40.35 -17.59
C ALA A 531 27.16 40.66 -18.96
N THR A 532 26.14 39.88 -19.35
CA THR A 532 25.52 39.99 -20.68
C THR A 532 24.14 40.65 -20.67
N GLY A 533 23.48 40.74 -19.52
CA GLY A 533 22.10 41.23 -19.38
C GLY A 533 21.03 40.26 -19.90
N LYS A 534 21.42 39.06 -20.33
CA LYS A 534 20.51 38.05 -20.88
C LYS A 534 19.91 37.19 -19.76
N GLU A 535 18.67 36.75 -19.95
CA GLU A 535 18.02 35.82 -19.04
C GLU A 535 18.48 34.38 -19.30
N TYR A 536 18.52 33.56 -18.26
CA TYR A 536 18.82 32.13 -18.33
C TYR A 536 18.02 31.34 -17.30
N LEU A 537 17.88 30.04 -17.53
CA LEU A 537 17.16 29.12 -16.67
C LEU A 537 18.12 28.41 -15.73
N ALA A 538 17.80 28.44 -14.44
CA ALA A 538 18.56 27.81 -13.36
C ALA A 538 17.85 26.54 -12.88
N CYS A 539 18.63 25.48 -12.76
CA CYS A 539 18.26 24.17 -12.22
C CYS A 539 19.49 23.55 -11.53
N ASP A 540 19.37 22.32 -11.02
CA ASP A 540 20.48 21.68 -10.30
C ASP A 540 21.67 21.33 -11.23
N TYR A 541 21.43 21.11 -12.53
CA TYR A 541 22.50 20.79 -13.51
C TYR A 541 23.46 21.95 -13.84
N ASN A 542 23.10 23.20 -13.52
CA ASN A 542 24.00 24.35 -13.65
C ASN A 542 24.34 25.01 -12.31
N ARG A 543 24.06 24.31 -11.20
CA ARG A 543 24.30 24.77 -9.84
C ARG A 543 25.59 24.18 -9.31
N ASP A 544 26.34 24.98 -8.56
CA ASP A 544 27.46 24.55 -7.74
C ASP A 544 27.40 25.30 -6.40
N GLY A 545 27.17 24.56 -5.31
CA GLY A 545 26.79 25.13 -4.02
C GLY A 545 25.54 26.02 -4.12
N GLU A 546 25.69 27.32 -3.88
CA GLU A 546 24.60 28.32 -3.98
C GLU A 546 24.67 29.17 -5.26
N SER A 547 25.63 28.87 -6.14
CA SER A 547 25.93 29.64 -7.34
C SER A 547 25.44 28.92 -8.60
N TYR A 548 25.03 29.69 -9.61
CA TYR A 548 24.52 29.15 -10.88
C TYR A 548 25.31 29.68 -12.07
N ARG A 549 25.74 28.78 -12.96
CA ARG A 549 26.52 29.13 -14.17
C ARG A 549 25.60 29.68 -15.26
N SER A 550 25.92 30.86 -15.79
CA SER A 550 25.24 31.43 -16.96
C SER A 550 25.71 30.73 -18.25
N PRO A 551 24.79 30.37 -19.17
CA PRO A 551 25.17 29.79 -20.45
C PRO A 551 25.76 30.86 -21.40
N TRP A 552 25.63 32.15 -21.09
CA TRP A 552 26.09 33.25 -21.94
C TRP A 552 27.51 33.68 -21.59
N SER A 553 27.75 34.12 -20.35
CA SER A 553 29.08 34.53 -19.86
C SER A 553 29.98 33.36 -19.48
N ASN A 554 29.41 32.18 -19.19
CA ASN A 554 30.08 31.06 -18.55
C ASN A 554 30.56 31.35 -17.11
N GLU A 555 30.02 32.39 -16.47
CA GLU A 555 30.35 32.79 -15.10
C GLU A 555 29.27 32.32 -14.13
N TYR A 556 29.67 32.03 -12.89
CA TYR A 556 28.77 31.70 -11.78
C TYR A 556 28.28 32.98 -11.07
N ASP A 557 27.00 33.03 -10.69
CA ASP A 557 26.45 34.08 -9.80
C ASP A 557 25.76 33.45 -8.57
N PRO A 558 26.23 33.71 -7.33
CA PRO A 558 27.42 34.51 -6.97
C PRO A 558 28.75 33.98 -7.54
N PRO A 559 29.79 34.83 -7.73
CA PRO A 559 31.08 34.41 -8.26
C PRO A 559 31.71 33.28 -7.44
N LEU A 560 32.22 32.27 -8.14
CA LEU A 560 32.80 31.06 -7.56
C LEU A 560 34.06 30.70 -8.36
N ASP A 561 35.19 30.52 -7.67
CA ASP A 561 36.52 30.39 -8.29
C ASP A 561 36.84 28.94 -8.71
N ASP A 562 36.21 27.95 -8.08
CA ASP A 562 36.42 26.50 -8.24
C ASP A 562 35.23 25.77 -8.88
N GLY A 563 34.41 26.49 -9.64
CA GLY A 563 33.16 25.97 -10.20
C GLY A 563 33.40 25.07 -11.41
N THR A 564 32.55 24.06 -11.56
CA THR A 564 32.67 23.10 -12.68
C THR A 564 32.34 23.77 -14.03
N ILE A 565 33.31 23.82 -14.94
CA ILE A 565 33.14 24.38 -16.29
C ILE A 565 33.43 23.35 -17.39
N PRO A 566 32.70 23.37 -18.52
CA PRO A 566 32.94 22.44 -19.62
C PRO A 566 34.28 22.68 -20.31
N THR A 567 34.83 21.63 -20.93
CA THR A 567 36.06 21.76 -21.74
C THR A 567 35.90 22.80 -22.87
N PRO A 568 36.98 23.44 -23.36
CA PRO A 568 36.87 24.45 -24.42
C PRO A 568 36.23 23.94 -25.72
N LYS A 569 36.33 22.64 -26.00
CA LYS A 569 35.64 22.00 -27.14
C LYS A 569 34.14 21.91 -26.87
N LEU A 570 33.77 21.41 -25.68
CA LEU A 570 32.37 21.24 -25.29
C LEU A 570 31.66 22.58 -25.11
N ARG A 571 32.34 23.60 -24.57
CA ARG A 571 31.82 24.97 -24.45
C ARG A 571 31.45 25.59 -25.81
N LYS A 572 32.22 25.33 -26.88
CA LYS A 572 31.86 25.78 -28.24
C LYS A 572 30.57 25.11 -28.73
N LEU A 573 30.39 23.83 -28.40
CA LEU A 573 29.17 23.10 -28.72
C LEU A 573 27.98 23.60 -27.90
N GLU A 574 28.19 23.89 -26.61
CA GLU A 574 27.19 24.46 -25.70
C GLU A 574 26.68 25.82 -26.21
N ILE A 575 27.57 26.70 -26.68
CA ILE A 575 27.18 28.00 -27.27
C ILE A 575 26.32 27.79 -28.52
N ALA A 576 26.75 26.92 -29.44
CA ALA A 576 25.99 26.62 -30.65
C ALA A 576 24.63 25.95 -30.34
N ALA A 577 24.57 25.10 -29.31
CA ALA A 577 23.33 24.48 -28.86
C ALA A 577 22.36 25.51 -28.27
N ASN A 578 22.86 26.48 -27.47
CA ASN A 578 22.03 27.57 -26.97
C ASN A 578 21.41 28.40 -28.12
N GLU A 579 22.16 28.69 -29.18
CA GLU A 579 21.62 29.40 -30.36
C GLU A 579 20.56 28.58 -31.11
N ALA A 580 20.79 27.27 -31.27
CA ALA A 580 19.86 26.37 -31.94
C ALA A 580 18.55 26.21 -31.15
N PHE A 581 18.64 25.97 -29.84
CA PHE A 581 17.47 25.78 -28.99
C PHE A 581 16.73 27.08 -28.67
N ASP A 582 17.38 28.25 -28.74
CA ASP A 582 16.68 29.54 -28.71
C ASP A 582 15.84 29.75 -29.98
N THR A 583 16.32 29.29 -31.13
CA THR A 583 15.52 29.26 -32.37
C THR A 583 14.36 28.27 -32.25
N TYR A 584 14.60 27.08 -31.70
CA TYR A 584 13.55 26.08 -31.41
C TYR A 584 12.46 26.65 -30.50
N ARG A 585 12.87 27.30 -29.40
CA ARG A 585 11.98 28.00 -28.46
C ARG A 585 11.12 29.01 -29.21
N GLU A 586 11.71 29.85 -30.05
CA GLU A 586 10.94 30.86 -30.78
C GLU A 586 9.89 30.23 -31.70
N MET A 587 10.25 29.16 -32.41
CA MET A 587 9.33 28.46 -33.34
C MET A 587 8.17 27.74 -32.64
N TYR A 588 8.39 27.16 -31.46
CA TYR A 588 7.40 26.31 -30.78
C TYR A 588 6.68 27.00 -29.61
N TYR A 589 7.34 27.94 -28.93
CA TYR A 589 6.84 28.60 -27.73
C TYR A 589 6.47 30.07 -27.95
N GLU A 590 6.89 30.69 -29.07
CA GLU A 590 6.63 32.11 -29.40
C GLU A 590 6.93 33.04 -28.20
N GLY A 591 8.12 32.90 -27.62
CA GLY A 591 8.58 33.59 -26.42
C GLY A 591 9.06 32.64 -25.32
N GLY A 592 9.07 33.09 -24.06
CA GLY A 592 9.67 32.34 -22.95
C GLY A 592 11.19 32.44 -22.92
N ALA A 593 11.83 31.56 -22.15
CA ALA A 593 13.29 31.47 -22.02
C ALA A 593 13.78 30.06 -22.32
N SER A 594 15.03 29.93 -22.77
CA SER A 594 15.72 28.67 -22.99
C SER A 594 17.16 28.72 -22.51
N SER A 595 17.70 27.60 -22.06
CA SER A 595 19.11 27.49 -21.70
C SER A 595 19.61 26.08 -21.91
N VAL A 596 20.85 25.94 -22.37
CA VAL A 596 21.50 24.65 -22.58
C VAL A 596 22.79 24.61 -21.78
N TYR A 597 22.99 23.55 -21.01
CA TYR A 597 24.22 23.29 -20.28
C TYR A 597 24.78 21.93 -20.65
N LEU A 598 26.08 21.86 -20.94
CA LEU A 598 26.80 20.63 -21.24
C LEU A 598 27.90 20.39 -20.20
N TRP A 599 28.17 19.13 -19.89
CA TRP A 599 29.29 18.72 -19.03
C TRP A 599 29.94 17.43 -19.55
N ASP A 600 31.24 17.30 -19.28
CA ASP A 600 32.04 16.14 -19.68
C ASP A 600 31.74 14.95 -18.74
N LEU A 601 31.79 13.71 -19.27
CA LEU A 601 31.64 12.47 -18.49
C LEU A 601 32.97 11.71 -18.37
N ASP A 602 33.17 10.99 -17.27
CA ASP A 602 34.43 10.28 -16.97
C ASP A 602 34.74 9.13 -17.94
N ASP A 603 33.72 8.56 -18.58
CA ASP A 603 33.79 7.43 -19.50
C ASP A 603 34.05 7.84 -20.97
N GLY A 604 34.34 9.13 -21.21
CA GLY A 604 34.77 9.66 -22.51
C GLY A 604 33.62 10.16 -23.40
N GLY A 605 32.40 10.27 -22.85
CA GLY A 605 31.25 10.94 -23.45
C GLY A 605 31.04 12.37 -22.92
N PHE A 606 29.87 12.93 -23.21
CA PHE A 606 29.38 14.15 -22.56
C PHE A 606 27.87 14.04 -22.35
N ALA A 607 27.37 14.80 -21.38
CA ALA A 607 25.95 14.93 -21.13
C ALA A 607 25.54 16.40 -21.21
N GLY A 608 24.24 16.62 -21.28
CA GLY A 608 23.69 17.95 -21.33
C GLY A 608 22.24 18.01 -20.90
N VAL A 609 21.81 19.22 -20.56
CA VAL A 609 20.41 19.53 -20.30
C VAL A 609 19.96 20.67 -21.21
N VAL A 610 18.79 20.50 -21.84
CA VAL A 610 18.08 21.56 -22.56
C VAL A 610 16.85 21.94 -21.76
N LEU A 611 16.75 23.23 -21.44
CA LEU A 611 15.70 23.80 -20.60
C LEU A 611 14.85 24.76 -21.43
N LEU A 612 13.54 24.64 -21.32
CA LEU A 612 12.57 25.55 -21.94
C LEU A 612 11.55 25.95 -20.88
N LYS A 613 11.29 27.25 -20.74
CA LYS A 613 10.27 27.76 -19.82
C LYS A 613 9.37 28.77 -20.51
N LYS A 614 8.07 28.58 -20.44
CA LYS A 614 7.07 29.56 -20.85
C LYS A 614 6.08 29.80 -19.73
N THR A 615 5.95 31.05 -19.33
CA THR A 615 4.96 31.48 -18.34
C THR A 615 3.89 32.31 -19.01
N MET A 616 2.63 32.07 -18.62
CA MET A 616 1.50 32.93 -18.95
C MET A 616 1.25 33.84 -17.76
N THR A 617 1.66 35.10 -17.89
CA THR A 617 1.39 36.13 -16.88
C THR A 617 0.01 36.72 -17.15
N PRO A 618 -0.99 36.53 -16.27
CA PRO A 618 -2.31 37.11 -16.45
C PRO A 618 -2.21 38.63 -16.28
N THR A 619 -2.83 39.40 -17.18
CA THR A 619 -2.93 40.87 -17.08
C THR A 619 -4.16 41.31 -16.29
N ALA A 620 -5.15 40.41 -16.14
CA ALA A 620 -6.33 40.59 -15.29
C ALA A 620 -6.63 39.34 -14.45
N ALA A 621 -7.32 39.51 -13.32
CA ALA A 621 -7.56 38.44 -12.34
C ALA A 621 -8.42 37.26 -12.85
N TYR A 622 -9.16 37.45 -13.94
CA TYR A 622 -10.00 36.44 -14.59
C TYR A 622 -9.30 35.76 -15.77
N GLU A 623 -8.10 36.21 -16.15
CA GLU A 623 -7.34 35.58 -17.22
C GLU A 623 -6.67 34.29 -16.70
N PRO A 624 -6.60 33.25 -17.55
CA PRO A 624 -5.90 32.04 -17.18
C PRO A 624 -4.41 32.32 -16.98
N SER A 625 -3.84 31.71 -15.96
CA SER A 625 -2.40 31.73 -15.71
C SER A 625 -1.85 30.31 -15.81
N GLY A 626 -0.56 30.20 -16.08
CA GLY A 626 0.08 28.90 -16.14
C GLY A 626 1.56 28.97 -16.42
N SER A 627 2.24 27.85 -16.24
CA SER A 627 3.63 27.67 -16.60
C SER A 627 3.83 26.34 -17.30
N TRP A 628 4.76 26.34 -18.22
CA TRP A 628 5.30 25.18 -18.88
C TRP A 628 6.80 25.17 -18.66
N ASP A 629 7.31 24.07 -18.15
CA ASP A 629 8.73 23.83 -17.88
C ASP A 629 9.12 22.50 -18.56
N SER A 630 10.02 22.54 -19.54
CA SER A 630 10.62 21.34 -20.14
C SER A 630 12.07 21.19 -19.70
N ILE A 631 12.42 19.98 -19.29
CA ILE A 631 13.76 19.59 -18.85
C ILE A 631 14.16 18.34 -19.64
N HIS A 632 15.14 18.48 -20.52
CA HIS A 632 15.62 17.39 -21.37
C HIS A 632 17.07 17.07 -21.04
N VAL A 633 17.29 16.04 -20.24
CA VAL A 633 18.62 15.55 -19.88
C VAL A 633 19.01 14.48 -20.87
N PHE A 634 20.19 14.61 -21.48
CA PHE A 634 20.70 13.61 -22.39
C PHE A 634 22.15 13.22 -22.08
N GLU A 635 22.46 11.95 -22.26
CA GLU A 635 23.80 11.38 -22.17
C GLU A 635 24.22 10.93 -23.57
N THR A 636 25.46 11.22 -23.97
CA THR A 636 26.01 10.86 -25.27
C THR A 636 27.31 10.10 -25.13
N VAL A 637 27.39 8.91 -25.72
CA VAL A 637 28.61 8.10 -25.80
C VAL A 637 29.02 7.91 -27.26
N GLU A 638 30.16 8.50 -27.63
CA GLU A 638 30.70 8.41 -29.00
C GLU A 638 31.31 7.01 -29.27
N ARG A 639 30.91 6.39 -30.38
CA ARG A 639 31.40 5.09 -30.88
C ARG A 639 31.81 5.20 -32.35
N GLY A 640 32.98 5.77 -32.59
CA GLY A 640 33.53 5.92 -33.95
C GLY A 640 32.78 6.98 -34.77
N ARG A 641 31.96 6.57 -35.74
CA ARG A 641 31.13 7.48 -36.58
C ARG A 641 29.65 7.51 -36.17
N GLN A 642 29.34 6.98 -35.00
CA GLN A 642 28.00 6.99 -34.41
C GLN A 642 28.11 7.39 -32.95
N ALA A 643 27.03 7.88 -32.36
CA ALA A 643 26.90 7.97 -30.92
C ALA A 643 25.59 7.37 -30.45
N HIS A 644 25.67 6.82 -29.25
CA HIS A 644 24.51 6.40 -28.48
C HIS A 644 23.99 7.60 -27.68
N TYR A 645 22.71 7.89 -27.80
CA TYR A 645 22.03 8.96 -27.08
C TYR A 645 20.96 8.36 -26.17
N LYS A 646 21.00 8.72 -24.89
CA LYS A 646 19.95 8.44 -23.92
C LYS A 646 19.32 9.76 -23.51
N LEU A 647 18.03 9.95 -23.80
CA LEU A 647 17.28 11.16 -23.52
C LEU A 647 16.21 10.88 -22.47
N THR A 648 16.28 11.57 -21.34
CA THR A 648 15.26 11.63 -20.30
C THR A 648 14.63 13.02 -20.33
N SER A 649 13.32 13.08 -20.56
CA SER A 649 12.57 14.33 -20.70
C SER A 649 11.47 14.42 -19.67
N THR A 650 11.42 15.53 -18.94
CA THR A 650 10.37 15.87 -17.99
C THR A 650 9.68 17.15 -18.45
N ILE A 651 8.34 17.13 -18.53
CA ILE A 651 7.52 18.33 -18.69
C ILE A 651 6.72 18.55 -17.43
N MET A 652 6.78 19.75 -16.86
CA MET A 652 5.88 20.22 -15.82
C MET A 652 4.89 21.23 -16.39
N LEU A 653 3.62 21.02 -16.09
CA LEU A 653 2.53 21.88 -16.51
C LEU A 653 1.75 22.35 -15.30
N GLN A 654 1.58 23.66 -15.18
CA GLN A 654 0.65 24.28 -14.24
C GLN A 654 -0.33 25.15 -15.00
N LEU A 655 -1.62 24.95 -14.75
CA LEU A 655 -2.71 25.73 -15.31
C LEU A 655 -3.67 26.12 -14.20
N VAL A 656 -3.95 27.41 -14.09
CA VAL A 656 -4.93 27.95 -13.16
C VAL A 656 -5.91 28.79 -13.96
N THR A 657 -7.18 28.42 -13.90
CA THR A 657 -8.26 29.17 -14.53
C THR A 657 -9.21 29.68 -13.46
N ARG A 658 -9.53 30.97 -13.51
CA ARG A 658 -10.48 31.64 -12.62
C ARG A 658 -11.57 32.23 -13.48
N ARG A 659 -12.79 31.70 -13.40
CA ARG A 659 -13.91 32.30 -14.12
C ARG A 659 -14.59 33.31 -13.21
N GLY A 660 -14.54 34.58 -13.59
CA GLY A 660 -15.32 35.64 -12.97
C GLY A 660 -16.78 35.60 -13.45
N SER A 661 -17.70 36.05 -12.62
CA SER A 661 -19.09 36.28 -13.01
C SER A 661 -19.15 37.14 -14.27
N ASP A 662 -19.69 36.59 -15.37
CA ASP A 662 -19.98 37.36 -16.58
C ASP A 662 -20.85 38.57 -16.16
N SER A 663 -20.27 39.78 -16.18
CA SER A 663 -21.05 41.01 -16.08
C SER A 663 -21.87 41.15 -17.36
N GLU A 664 -23.18 41.31 -17.18
CA GLU A 664 -24.17 41.66 -18.18
C GLU A 664 -23.69 42.79 -19.13
N THR A 665 -23.22 42.49 -20.36
CA THR A 665 -23.15 43.52 -21.42
C THR A 665 -23.42 43.06 -22.86
N ASP A 666 -23.79 41.80 -23.15
CA ASP A 666 -24.16 41.40 -24.53
C ASP A 666 -25.65 41.02 -24.68
N ALA A 667 -26.52 41.77 -24.00
CA ALA A 667 -27.97 41.71 -24.19
C ALA A 667 -28.50 42.96 -24.91
N GLU A 668 -28.07 43.21 -26.14
CA GLU A 668 -28.79 44.11 -27.04
C GLU A 668 -28.64 43.74 -28.52
N LYS A 669 -29.52 42.83 -28.98
CA LYS A 669 -30.27 42.86 -30.26
C LYS A 669 -30.65 41.43 -30.70
N GLY A 670 -31.89 41.05 -30.42
CA GLY A 670 -32.47 39.78 -30.89
C GLY A 670 -33.91 39.62 -30.45
N ASN A 671 -34.82 40.31 -31.14
CA ASN A 671 -36.26 40.29 -30.95
C ASN A 671 -36.87 38.89 -31.26
N GLY A 672 -37.81 38.40 -30.43
CA GLY A 672 -38.79 37.38 -30.87
C GLY A 672 -39.09 36.19 -29.93
N ASN A 673 -39.96 36.43 -28.95
CA ASN A 673 -41.15 35.63 -28.61
C ASN A 673 -41.09 34.08 -28.55
N ASN A 674 -41.10 33.49 -27.33
CA ASN A 674 -42.15 32.57 -26.83
C ASN A 674 -41.79 31.87 -25.50
N GLY A 675 -42.74 31.88 -24.56
CA GLY A 675 -43.19 30.67 -23.84
C GLY A 675 -42.35 30.10 -22.70
N SER A 676 -42.56 30.64 -21.48
CA SER A 676 -42.57 29.96 -20.17
C SER A 676 -41.78 28.65 -19.95
N LYS A 677 -40.77 28.71 -19.07
CA LYS A 677 -40.69 27.89 -17.85
C LYS A 677 -39.63 28.47 -16.89
N SER A 678 -40.12 29.06 -15.81
CA SER A 678 -39.35 29.46 -14.63
C SER A 678 -38.83 28.24 -13.88
N GLY A 679 -37.54 28.20 -13.55
CA GLY A 679 -37.00 27.22 -12.60
C GLY A 679 -35.60 26.70 -12.88
N ALA A 680 -34.65 27.54 -13.31
CA ALA A 680 -33.23 27.21 -13.17
C ALA A 680 -32.60 28.35 -12.35
N ALA A 681 -32.34 28.08 -11.07
CA ALA A 681 -31.46 28.93 -10.28
C ALA A 681 -30.13 29.00 -11.03
N GLY A 682 -29.80 30.17 -11.58
CA GLY A 682 -28.54 30.39 -12.27
C GLY A 682 -27.41 30.07 -11.30
N TRP A 683 -26.73 28.93 -11.52
CA TRP A 683 -25.52 28.61 -10.78
C TRP A 683 -24.51 29.71 -11.06
N LYS A 684 -24.15 30.50 -10.04
CA LYS A 684 -22.99 31.39 -10.10
C LYS A 684 -21.79 30.53 -10.45
N ARG A 685 -21.20 30.76 -11.63
CA ARG A 685 -20.01 30.04 -12.10
C ARG A 685 -18.75 30.67 -11.52
N ASP A 686 -18.71 30.82 -10.20
CA ASP A 686 -17.53 31.25 -9.49
C ASP A 686 -16.75 29.99 -9.08
N GLY A 687 -15.55 29.81 -9.65
CA GLY A 687 -14.70 28.68 -9.35
C GLY A 687 -13.29 28.86 -9.88
N GLU A 688 -12.31 28.55 -9.05
CA GLU A 688 -10.92 28.38 -9.45
C GLU A 688 -10.66 26.90 -9.72
N VAL A 689 -10.15 26.61 -10.91
CA VAL A 689 -9.66 25.27 -11.25
C VAL A 689 -8.16 25.36 -11.41
N SER A 690 -7.44 24.67 -10.54
CA SER A 690 -5.99 24.48 -10.61
C SER A 690 -5.70 23.05 -11.05
N LEU A 691 -4.91 22.92 -12.09
CA LEU A 691 -4.53 21.65 -12.70
C LEU A 691 -3.03 21.67 -12.92
N SER A 692 -2.33 20.76 -12.25
CA SER A 692 -0.87 20.79 -12.18
C SER A 692 -0.28 19.40 -12.12
N GLY A 693 0.89 19.23 -12.69
CA GLY A 693 1.75 18.06 -12.47
C GLY A 693 2.84 17.93 -13.51
N SER A 694 3.49 16.77 -13.53
CA SER A 694 4.63 16.50 -14.39
C SER A 694 4.54 15.15 -15.07
N MET A 695 5.25 14.98 -16.18
CA MET A 695 5.38 13.72 -16.90
C MET A 695 6.83 13.53 -17.35
N THR A 696 7.40 12.36 -17.03
CA THR A 696 8.77 11.98 -17.42
C THR A 696 8.75 10.79 -18.39
N ARG A 697 9.60 10.85 -19.42
CA ARG A 697 9.78 9.81 -20.44
C ARG A 697 11.26 9.65 -20.80
N GLN A 698 11.68 8.43 -21.07
CA GLN A 698 13.03 8.11 -21.52
C GLN A 698 13.01 7.44 -22.90
N THR A 699 14.00 7.72 -23.73
CA THR A 699 14.26 7.03 -25.00
C THR A 699 15.75 6.93 -25.26
N GLU A 700 16.18 5.86 -25.93
CA GLU A 700 17.57 5.61 -26.31
C GLU A 700 17.67 5.30 -27.79
N GLN A 701 18.61 5.93 -28.49
CA GLN A 701 18.79 5.78 -29.93
C GLN A 701 20.26 5.97 -30.35
N ASP A 702 20.70 5.19 -31.33
CA ASP A 702 22.01 5.36 -31.97
C ASP A 702 21.86 6.19 -33.25
N TRP A 703 22.62 7.29 -33.34
CA TRP A 703 22.61 8.16 -34.53
C TRP A 703 24.02 8.38 -35.11
N PRO A 704 24.16 8.51 -36.44
CA PRO A 704 25.43 8.81 -37.07
C PRO A 704 25.94 10.21 -36.72
N ILE A 705 27.27 10.35 -36.65
CA ILE A 705 28.00 11.60 -36.46
C ILE A 705 28.85 11.86 -37.70
N LEU A 706 28.62 13.01 -38.34
CA LEU A 706 29.47 13.51 -39.43
C LEU A 706 30.52 14.49 -38.90
N ASP A 707 30.10 15.35 -37.98
CA ASP A 707 30.87 16.42 -37.36
C ASP A 707 30.28 16.77 -35.98
N SER A 708 30.91 17.66 -35.21
CA SER A 708 30.41 18.00 -33.87
C SER A 708 29.01 18.64 -33.87
N SER A 709 28.59 19.32 -34.95
CA SER A 709 27.23 19.88 -35.03
C SER A 709 26.14 18.82 -35.21
N SER A 710 26.52 17.59 -35.61
CA SER A 710 25.62 16.44 -35.70
C SER A 710 24.97 16.13 -34.35
N HIS A 711 25.65 16.36 -33.22
CA HIS A 711 25.08 16.14 -31.89
C HIS A 711 23.87 17.05 -31.61
N ILE A 712 23.94 18.33 -31.99
CA ILE A 712 22.83 19.28 -31.84
C ILE A 712 21.65 18.85 -32.70
N THR A 713 21.92 18.42 -33.94
CA THR A 713 20.86 17.97 -34.85
C THR A 713 20.17 16.70 -34.36
N ASN A 714 20.95 15.72 -33.87
CA ASN A 714 20.42 14.45 -33.38
C ASN A 714 19.62 14.65 -32.09
N THR A 715 20.17 15.37 -31.10
CA THR A 715 19.46 15.68 -29.85
C THR A 715 18.24 16.56 -30.07
N GLY A 716 18.33 17.55 -30.96
CA GLY A 716 17.20 18.41 -31.34
C GLY A 716 16.02 17.61 -31.91
N LYS A 717 16.26 16.65 -32.81
CA LYS A 717 15.21 15.76 -33.34
C LYS A 717 14.58 14.90 -32.25
N MET A 718 15.41 14.29 -31.39
CA MET A 718 14.91 13.44 -30.29
C MET A 718 14.05 14.25 -29.31
N ILE A 719 14.47 15.48 -29.00
CA ILE A 719 13.72 16.39 -28.12
C ILE A 719 12.41 16.83 -28.79
N GLU A 720 12.44 17.23 -30.06
CA GLU A 720 11.25 17.65 -30.81
C GLU A 720 10.20 16.53 -30.88
N GLU A 721 10.60 15.32 -31.25
CA GLU A 721 9.71 14.15 -31.29
C GLU A 721 9.14 13.83 -29.90
N MET A 722 9.97 13.91 -28.86
CA MET A 722 9.55 13.62 -27.49
C MET A 722 8.58 14.67 -26.96
N GLU A 723 8.84 15.97 -27.14
CA GLU A 723 7.95 17.05 -26.72
C GLU A 723 6.59 16.95 -27.41
N ILE A 724 6.55 16.69 -28.73
CA ILE A 724 5.28 16.52 -29.47
C ILE A 724 4.48 15.36 -28.89
N LYS A 725 5.12 14.22 -28.64
CA LYS A 725 4.49 13.03 -28.06
C LYS A 725 3.97 13.30 -26.65
N MET A 726 4.80 13.90 -25.79
CA MET A 726 4.42 14.18 -24.41
C MET A 726 3.32 15.25 -24.32
N ARG A 727 3.32 16.26 -25.19
CA ARG A 727 2.23 17.24 -25.30
C ARG A 727 0.90 16.56 -25.62
N GLY A 728 0.88 15.61 -26.56
CA GLY A 728 -0.31 14.81 -26.86
C GLY A 728 -0.83 14.02 -25.67
N LEU A 729 0.09 13.37 -24.93
CA LEU A 729 -0.25 12.61 -23.72
C LEU A 729 -0.77 13.50 -22.58
N LEU A 730 -0.14 14.65 -22.36
CA LEU A 730 -0.60 15.63 -21.37
C LEU A 730 -2.02 16.06 -21.71
N GLN A 731 -2.32 16.36 -22.96
CA GLN A 731 -3.68 16.75 -23.37
C GLN A 731 -4.72 15.67 -23.05
N GLU A 732 -4.42 14.40 -23.34
CA GLU A 732 -5.33 13.28 -23.08
C GLU A 732 -5.56 13.05 -21.57
N VAL A 733 -4.49 13.08 -20.77
CA VAL A 733 -4.58 12.82 -19.32
C VAL A 733 -5.21 14.02 -18.59
N TYR A 734 -4.70 15.22 -18.83
CA TYR A 734 -5.05 16.42 -18.06
C TYR A 734 -6.42 16.98 -18.40
N PHE A 735 -6.93 16.79 -19.62
CA PHE A 735 -8.23 17.31 -20.02
C PHE A 735 -9.25 16.23 -20.38
N GLY A 736 -8.79 15.01 -20.71
CA GLY A 736 -9.66 13.85 -20.92
C GLY A 736 -9.97 13.15 -19.60
N LYS A 737 -8.97 12.45 -19.02
CA LYS A 737 -9.19 11.57 -17.86
C LYS A 737 -9.66 12.29 -16.61
N THR A 738 -9.04 13.43 -16.26
CA THR A 738 -9.45 14.22 -15.08
C THR A 738 -10.88 14.70 -15.20
N ARG A 739 -11.29 15.13 -16.40
CA ARG A 739 -12.65 15.53 -16.71
C ARG A 739 -13.58 14.34 -16.51
N ASP A 740 -13.30 13.21 -17.14
CA ASP A 740 -14.17 12.03 -17.07
C ASP A 740 -14.38 11.57 -15.61
N ILE A 741 -13.32 11.57 -14.78
CA ILE A 741 -13.42 11.29 -13.33
C ILE A 741 -14.35 12.29 -12.61
N VAL A 742 -14.23 13.59 -12.89
CA VAL A 742 -15.10 14.61 -12.27
C VAL A 742 -16.56 14.41 -12.68
N TYR A 743 -16.82 14.07 -13.95
CA TYR A 743 -18.18 13.81 -14.45
C TYR A 743 -18.77 12.51 -13.88
N ASP A 744 -17.95 11.48 -13.63
CA ASP A 744 -18.38 10.24 -12.96
C ASP A 744 -18.77 10.47 -11.50
N LEU A 745 -18.06 11.35 -10.80
CA LEU A 745 -18.36 11.69 -9.40
C LEU A 745 -19.64 12.52 -9.28
N ARG A 746 -19.92 13.38 -10.26
CA ARG A 746 -21.12 14.23 -10.29
C ARG A 746 -21.55 14.52 -11.72
N SER A 747 -22.50 13.72 -12.21
CA SER A 747 -23.12 13.97 -13.52
C SER A 747 -24.19 15.07 -13.43
N VAL A 748 -24.30 15.86 -14.50
CA VAL A 748 -25.39 16.83 -14.70
C VAL A 748 -26.67 16.10 -15.13
N GLU A 749 -26.53 14.93 -15.73
CA GLU A 749 -27.64 14.08 -16.14
C GLU A 749 -28.03 13.10 -15.04
N ASP A 750 -29.33 12.84 -14.91
CA ASP A 750 -29.84 11.85 -13.97
C ASP A 750 -29.30 10.45 -14.32
N LEU A 751 -28.79 9.73 -13.31
CA LEU A 751 -28.22 8.40 -13.43
C LEU A 751 -29.18 7.41 -14.13
N ALA A 752 -30.49 7.61 -13.98
CA ALA A 752 -31.53 6.81 -14.64
C ALA A 752 -31.63 7.04 -16.16
N ASN A 753 -31.29 8.24 -16.65
CA ASN A 753 -31.27 8.55 -18.08
C ASN A 753 -30.01 7.98 -18.74
N GLU A 754 -28.86 8.07 -18.07
CA GLU A 754 -27.60 7.52 -18.57
C GLU A 754 -27.66 5.99 -18.67
N ARG A 755 -28.27 5.32 -17.67
CA ARG A 755 -28.56 3.87 -17.72
C ARG A 755 -29.44 3.50 -18.92
N ARG A 756 -30.51 4.27 -19.17
CA ARG A 756 -31.39 4.06 -20.33
C ARG A 756 -30.66 4.26 -21.66
N GLN A 757 -29.77 5.25 -21.76
CA GLN A 757 -28.94 5.44 -22.95
C GLN A 757 -27.98 4.27 -23.19
N ARG A 758 -27.32 3.75 -22.14
CA ARG A 758 -26.47 2.54 -22.28
C ARG A 758 -27.26 1.31 -22.68
N GLU A 759 -28.48 1.12 -22.15
CA GLU A 759 -29.37 0.04 -22.57
C GLU A 759 -29.78 0.16 -24.04
N LEU A 760 -30.15 1.36 -24.49
CA LEU A 760 -30.45 1.65 -25.89
C LEU A 760 -29.23 1.41 -26.80
N GLN A 761 -28.04 1.79 -26.35
CA GLN A 761 -26.79 1.58 -27.10
C GLN A 761 -26.46 0.08 -27.20
N LYS A 762 -26.65 -0.69 -26.12
CA LYS A 762 -26.54 -2.16 -26.13
C LYS A 762 -27.57 -2.81 -27.06
N GLU A 763 -28.80 -2.33 -27.06
CA GLU A 763 -29.86 -2.82 -27.95
C GLU A 763 -29.55 -2.54 -29.43
N LEU A 764 -29.02 -1.35 -29.73
CA LEU A 764 -28.60 -0.96 -31.09
C LEU A 764 -27.41 -1.78 -31.58
N VAL A 765 -26.39 -1.99 -30.75
CA VAL A 765 -25.23 -2.84 -31.08
C VAL A 765 -25.68 -4.30 -31.28
N GLY A 766 -26.58 -4.81 -30.44
CA GLY A 766 -27.16 -6.15 -30.59
C GLY A 766 -28.02 -6.31 -31.84
N ARG A 767 -28.64 -5.24 -32.36
CA ARG A 767 -29.38 -5.25 -33.63
C ARG A 767 -28.47 -5.11 -34.84
N LEU A 768 -27.36 -4.37 -34.73
CA LEU A 768 -26.37 -4.24 -35.80
C LEU A 768 -25.52 -5.51 -35.98
N GLY A 769 -25.25 -6.26 -34.91
CA GLY A 769 -24.60 -7.57 -34.98
C GLY A 769 -25.50 -8.71 -35.49
N LYS A 770 -26.78 -8.44 -35.77
CA LYS A 770 -27.75 -9.39 -36.35
C LYS A 770 -28.13 -9.07 -37.80
N ARG A 771 -27.49 -8.07 -38.42
CA ARG A 771 -27.48 -7.87 -39.88
C ARG A 771 -26.18 -8.41 -40.42
#